data_AF-A0A1V4VG02-F1
#
_entry.id   AF-A0A1V4VG02-F1
#
_cell.length_a   1.000
_cell.length_b   1.000
_cell.length_c   1.000
_cell.angle_alpha   90.00
_cell.angle_beta   90.00
_cell.angle_gamma   90.00
#
_symmetry.space_group_name_H-M   'P 1'
#
loop_
_entity.id
_entity.type
_entity.pdbx_description
1 polymer ?
#
loop_
_entity_poly.entity_id
_entity_poly.type
_entity_poly.pdbx_seq_one_letter_code
_entity_poly.pdbx_strand_id
1 'polypeptide(L)'
;MSTKYKNNYFADGIYGYTVDILADLNPQGVHLDIGCGYAAIHTGIIEKGLNLSYIGIDADAETVEALQSAGIESYQRVLGQFGLSSVDADYIESILNGRNLSSISMLDVIEHLPSQEALLETVHTIALKYHAPVIISVPNITHKDVAFKLIEGRFDYTKKGLLDNTHLSFFTEDRLTNLMKQTGFEQISSKDLFMEKSDQHFPEKSIFLSEGSLVFQYLNWLKTLVDPNATVNQFLRVYLPREKTPGRPSSNEPKPFLSVITRTQGKRAQALTEALLCLTGQTNTDFEVLVLGHKLNHEQQHTVERIIEDMPEWIRCKTRLIRVDYGNRTTPLNVGFSEAKGSYIAILDDDDIIFDNWVEEFYRMAKENSGSVLHTYAISQNWMTVNTSSGVEALRACGSPQATFCRDFDFLGELMVNSCPPVSLAFPAYAFQKLNIRFDEDLTTTEDWDFLMRTGFVCGVSNSDTPTCVYRLWTNSESSQTVHSKEEWKRNHLLIQRKFDRIPIVLPPGIASSIISKGREQKENYSGNTLTLFFDNGFGFSEKNTIAAKKSNKEPGFFEFPGIANHGLITRLRFDPTEMGMITLHDLVIKIETPRDVKTYGMKDIRSNGIRIGQNLVFIKPDPQIILRFPWKTSVAAVMIQYQINNSVPNELMDSLIIHKRKLFSNILYRSMKKIYHIIKYRKSER
;
A
#
# COMPACT_ATOMS: atom_id res chain seq x y z
N MET A 1 4.79 -3.17 -55.94
CA MET A 1 5.84 -3.10 -54.89
C MET A 1 5.15 -2.99 -53.55
N SER A 2 4.89 -4.14 -52.91
CA SER A 2 4.39 -4.17 -51.55
C SER A 2 5.60 -4.03 -50.61
N THR A 3 5.89 -2.82 -50.14
CA THR A 3 6.96 -2.55 -49.15
C THR A 3 6.56 -2.98 -47.73
N LYS A 4 5.66 -3.96 -47.60
CA LYS A 4 5.18 -4.47 -46.31
C LYS A 4 6.39 -5.11 -45.60
N TYR A 5 6.69 -4.65 -44.39
CA TYR A 5 7.74 -5.16 -43.50
C TYR A 5 9.22 -4.93 -43.91
N LYS A 6 9.52 -3.89 -44.69
CA LYS A 6 10.91 -3.39 -44.79
C LYS A 6 11.32 -2.63 -43.53
N ASN A 7 11.53 -3.35 -42.44
CA ASN A 7 12.03 -2.80 -41.19
C ASN A 7 13.54 -2.54 -41.32
N ASN A 8 13.97 -1.32 -41.03
CA ASN A 8 15.40 -1.00 -40.98
C ASN A 8 16.01 -1.53 -39.67
N TYR A 9 17.28 -1.89 -39.72
CA TYR A 9 18.05 -2.17 -38.51
C TYR A 9 18.22 -0.88 -37.70
N PHE A 10 17.82 -0.94 -36.44
CA PHE A 10 18.05 0.11 -35.45
C PHE A 10 18.65 -0.56 -34.22
N ALA A 11 19.78 -0.03 -33.73
CA ALA A 11 20.50 -0.59 -32.59
C ALA A 11 19.67 -0.57 -31.30
N ASP A 12 18.73 0.37 -31.18
CA ASP A 12 17.83 0.57 -30.05
C ASP A 12 16.44 -0.09 -30.22
N GLY A 13 16.27 -0.98 -31.20
CA GLY A 13 15.06 -1.77 -31.42
C GLY A 13 15.26 -3.27 -31.17
N ILE A 14 14.20 -4.06 -31.37
CA ILE A 14 14.23 -5.53 -31.16
C ILE A 14 15.34 -6.22 -31.98
N TYR A 15 15.58 -5.81 -33.22
CA TYR A 15 16.66 -6.35 -34.04
C TYR A 15 18.04 -6.04 -33.45
N GLY A 16 18.28 -4.80 -33.00
CA GLY A 16 19.51 -4.41 -32.31
C GLY A 16 19.73 -5.17 -31.01
N TYR A 17 18.70 -5.29 -30.18
CA TYR A 17 18.74 -6.04 -28.94
C TYR A 17 18.97 -7.54 -29.16
N THR A 18 18.43 -8.10 -30.24
CA THR A 18 18.68 -9.48 -30.63
C THR A 18 20.15 -9.69 -31.00
N VAL A 19 20.73 -8.77 -31.78
CA VAL A 19 22.15 -8.78 -32.13
C VAL A 19 23.04 -8.60 -30.90
N ASP A 20 22.64 -7.77 -29.94
CA ASP A 20 23.33 -7.67 -28.64
C ASP A 20 23.30 -9.00 -27.86
N ILE A 21 22.14 -9.64 -27.78
CA ILE A 21 22.00 -10.97 -27.15
C ILE A 21 22.91 -11.98 -27.85
N LEU A 22 22.96 -11.99 -29.18
CA LEU A 22 23.87 -12.85 -29.94
C LEU A 22 25.33 -12.53 -29.62
N ALA A 23 25.70 -11.26 -29.48
CA ALA A 23 27.05 -10.87 -29.09
C ALA A 23 27.41 -11.37 -27.68
N ASP A 24 26.47 -11.28 -26.73
CA ASP A 24 26.66 -11.72 -25.34
C ASP A 24 26.76 -13.26 -25.23
N LEU A 25 25.93 -13.98 -26.00
CA LEU A 25 25.98 -15.44 -26.09
C LEU A 25 27.23 -15.93 -26.86
N ASN A 26 27.78 -15.09 -27.74
CA ASN A 26 28.90 -15.36 -28.64
C ASN A 26 28.85 -16.75 -29.33
N PRO A 27 27.73 -17.12 -29.98
CA PRO A 27 27.61 -18.41 -30.62
C PRO A 27 28.56 -18.51 -31.83
N GLN A 28 28.99 -19.73 -32.15
CA GLN A 28 29.87 -20.02 -33.29
C GLN A 28 29.18 -21.05 -34.20
N GLY A 29 28.94 -20.67 -35.46
CA GLY A 29 28.20 -21.50 -36.41
C GLY A 29 27.16 -20.70 -37.18
N VAL A 30 25.98 -21.29 -37.34
CA VAL A 30 24.85 -20.70 -38.07
C VAL A 30 23.84 -20.09 -37.11
N HIS A 31 23.45 -18.85 -37.38
CA HIS A 31 22.23 -18.23 -36.86
C HIS A 31 21.09 -18.45 -37.84
N LEU A 32 20.03 -19.11 -37.39
CA LEU A 32 18.80 -19.33 -38.16
C LEU A 32 17.74 -18.30 -37.78
N ASP A 33 17.37 -17.43 -38.72
CA ASP A 33 16.35 -16.40 -38.52
C ASP A 33 15.04 -16.81 -39.21
N ILE A 34 14.04 -17.20 -38.43
CA ILE A 34 12.72 -17.63 -38.91
C ILE A 34 11.79 -16.42 -38.92
N GLY A 35 11.13 -16.16 -40.05
CA GLY A 35 10.38 -14.92 -40.28
C GLY A 35 11.32 -13.74 -40.53
N CYS A 36 12.41 -13.98 -41.26
CA CYS A 36 13.53 -13.05 -41.32
C CYS A 36 13.24 -11.69 -41.98
N GLY A 37 12.13 -11.55 -42.71
CA GLY A 37 11.81 -10.35 -43.47
C GLY A 37 13.00 -9.94 -44.35
N TYR A 38 13.36 -8.66 -44.34
CA TYR A 38 14.51 -8.15 -45.09
C TYR A 38 15.87 -8.34 -44.36
N ALA A 39 16.01 -9.36 -43.51
CA ALA A 39 17.25 -9.77 -42.84
C ALA A 39 17.94 -8.64 -42.03
N ALA A 40 17.17 -7.93 -41.20
CA ALA A 40 17.71 -6.86 -40.36
C ALA A 40 18.77 -7.38 -39.36
N ILE A 41 18.60 -8.60 -38.84
CA ILE A 41 19.58 -9.24 -37.94
C ILE A 41 20.91 -9.50 -38.65
N HIS A 42 20.89 -9.98 -39.89
CA HIS A 42 22.09 -10.19 -40.71
C HIS A 42 22.93 -8.91 -40.84
N THR A 43 22.25 -7.77 -41.07
CA THR A 43 22.92 -6.47 -41.13
C THR A 43 23.67 -6.16 -39.83
N GLY A 44 23.01 -6.34 -38.68
CA GLY A 44 23.64 -6.11 -37.37
C GLY A 44 24.76 -7.12 -37.03
N ILE A 45 24.64 -8.38 -37.46
CA ILE A 45 25.71 -9.39 -37.32
C ILE A 45 26.99 -8.92 -38.02
N ILE A 46 26.87 -8.42 -39.26
CA ILE A 46 28.00 -7.89 -40.03
C ILE A 46 28.55 -6.62 -39.37
N GLU A 47 27.69 -5.65 -39.03
CA GLU A 47 28.11 -4.38 -38.42
C GLU A 47 28.85 -4.57 -37.10
N LYS A 48 28.45 -5.57 -36.30
CA LYS A 48 29.13 -5.94 -35.04
C LYS A 48 30.33 -6.87 -35.21
N GLY A 49 30.58 -7.37 -36.41
CA GLY A 49 31.68 -8.30 -36.69
C GLY A 49 31.54 -9.64 -35.96
N LEU A 50 30.30 -10.12 -35.76
CA LEU A 50 30.07 -11.43 -35.14
C LEU A 50 30.45 -12.55 -36.13
N ASN A 51 31.16 -13.57 -35.65
CA ASN A 51 31.56 -14.71 -36.46
C ASN A 51 30.42 -15.74 -36.63
N LEU A 52 29.33 -15.29 -37.24
CA LEU A 52 28.12 -16.08 -37.48
C LEU A 52 27.80 -16.15 -38.96
N SER A 53 27.56 -17.36 -39.46
CA SER A 53 26.86 -17.56 -40.72
C SER A 53 25.37 -17.31 -40.50
N TYR A 54 24.66 -16.87 -41.54
CA TYR A 54 23.25 -16.51 -41.45
C TYR A 54 22.43 -17.33 -42.42
N ILE A 55 21.28 -17.84 -41.96
CA ILE A 55 20.25 -18.43 -42.82
C ILE A 55 18.92 -17.80 -42.46
N GLY A 56 18.25 -17.19 -43.44
CA GLY A 56 16.89 -16.68 -43.29
C GLY A 56 15.84 -17.67 -43.81
N ILE A 57 14.72 -17.83 -43.11
CA ILE A 57 13.53 -18.48 -43.64
C ILE A 57 12.37 -17.49 -43.59
N ASP A 58 11.66 -17.30 -44.70
CA ASP A 58 10.46 -16.46 -44.74
C ASP A 58 9.36 -17.10 -45.60
N ALA A 59 8.11 -16.76 -45.32
CA ALA A 59 6.97 -17.20 -46.13
C ALA A 59 6.81 -16.37 -47.42
N ASP A 60 7.26 -15.11 -47.41
CA ASP A 60 7.11 -14.17 -48.51
C ASP A 60 8.18 -14.36 -49.60
N ALA A 61 7.74 -14.79 -50.78
CA ALA A 61 8.61 -15.04 -51.94
C ALA A 61 9.37 -13.79 -52.38
N GLU A 62 8.69 -12.63 -52.43
CA GLU A 62 9.30 -11.37 -52.91
C GLU A 62 10.48 -10.95 -52.02
N THR A 63 10.32 -11.11 -50.71
CA THR A 63 11.36 -10.82 -49.72
C THR A 63 12.55 -11.77 -49.86
N VAL A 64 12.31 -13.08 -49.99
CA VAL A 64 13.38 -14.07 -50.18
C VAL A 64 14.15 -13.85 -51.48
N GLU A 65 13.48 -13.58 -52.59
CA GLU A 65 14.12 -13.29 -53.89
C GLU A 65 15.03 -12.05 -53.80
N ALA A 66 14.58 -11.01 -53.09
CA ALA A 66 15.38 -9.81 -52.86
C ALA A 66 16.65 -10.09 -52.02
N LEU A 67 16.54 -10.92 -50.98
CA LEU A 67 17.68 -11.32 -50.14
C LEU A 67 18.70 -12.16 -50.92
N GLN A 68 18.23 -13.15 -51.70
CA GLN A 68 19.09 -13.98 -52.54
C GLN A 68 19.80 -13.13 -53.61
N SER A 69 19.11 -12.17 -54.21
CA SER A 69 19.71 -11.21 -55.16
C SER A 69 20.78 -10.33 -54.52
N ALA A 70 20.69 -10.09 -53.21
CA ALA A 70 21.70 -9.38 -52.41
C ALA A 70 22.82 -10.30 -51.89
N GLY A 71 22.80 -11.59 -52.24
CA GLY A 71 23.80 -12.58 -51.81
C GLY A 71 23.62 -13.09 -50.37
N ILE A 72 22.44 -12.86 -49.78
CA ILE A 72 22.10 -13.34 -48.43
C ILE A 72 21.44 -14.71 -48.57
N GLU A 73 21.91 -15.69 -47.80
CA GLU A 73 21.35 -17.04 -47.81
C GLU A 73 19.96 -17.04 -47.15
N SER A 74 18.93 -17.31 -47.95
CA SER A 74 17.55 -17.34 -47.50
C SER A 74 16.68 -18.32 -48.29
N TYR A 75 15.64 -18.85 -47.66
CA TYR A 75 14.75 -19.86 -48.22
C TYR A 75 13.27 -19.53 -48.02
N GLN A 76 12.47 -19.74 -49.06
CA GLN A 76 11.02 -19.56 -48.96
C GLN A 76 10.37 -20.82 -48.39
N ARG A 77 9.77 -20.72 -47.20
CA ARG A 77 9.06 -21.83 -46.56
C ARG A 77 8.06 -21.31 -45.52
N VAL A 78 6.87 -21.90 -45.51
CA VAL A 78 5.92 -21.73 -44.40
C VAL A 78 6.18 -22.85 -43.39
N LEU A 79 6.63 -22.50 -42.20
CA LEU A 79 6.87 -23.45 -41.11
C LEU A 79 5.68 -23.48 -40.15
N GLY A 80 5.51 -24.59 -39.43
CA GLY A 80 4.52 -24.71 -38.35
C GLY A 80 3.10 -24.98 -38.83
N GLN A 81 2.95 -25.62 -39.99
CA GLN A 81 1.66 -26.18 -40.40
C GLN A 81 1.33 -27.44 -39.59
N PHE A 82 0.07 -27.60 -39.20
CA PHE A 82 -0.37 -28.66 -38.31
C PHE A 82 -0.02 -30.06 -38.83
N GLY A 83 0.63 -30.88 -37.99
CA GLY A 83 1.01 -32.26 -38.32
C GLY A 83 2.26 -32.41 -39.20
N LEU A 84 3.00 -31.32 -39.47
CA LEU A 84 4.21 -31.34 -40.30
C LEU A 84 5.49 -31.03 -39.54
N SER A 85 5.48 -31.04 -38.20
CA SER A 85 6.62 -30.57 -37.39
C SER A 85 7.93 -31.32 -37.69
N SER A 86 7.85 -32.64 -37.95
CA SER A 86 8.99 -33.46 -38.35
C SER A 86 9.49 -33.15 -39.76
N VAL A 87 8.58 -32.91 -40.71
CA VAL A 87 8.92 -32.54 -42.09
C VAL A 87 9.63 -31.19 -42.14
N ASP A 88 9.17 -30.24 -41.33
CA ASP A 88 9.79 -28.92 -41.23
C ASP A 88 11.15 -29.00 -40.54
N ALA A 89 11.33 -29.87 -39.54
CA ALA A 89 12.63 -30.13 -38.92
C ALA A 89 13.63 -30.75 -39.92
N ASP A 90 13.21 -31.77 -40.68
CA ASP A 90 14.03 -32.40 -41.72
C ASP A 90 14.44 -31.41 -42.82
N TYR A 91 13.54 -30.48 -43.15
CA TYR A 91 13.86 -29.40 -44.09
C TYR A 91 14.94 -28.46 -43.53
N ILE A 92 14.82 -28.02 -42.27
CA ILE A 92 15.84 -27.18 -41.60
C ILE A 92 17.20 -27.90 -41.58
N GLU A 93 17.23 -29.20 -41.30
CA GLU A 93 18.46 -30.01 -41.39
C GLU A 93 19.06 -30.01 -42.80
N SER A 94 18.22 -30.13 -43.83
CA SER A 94 18.68 -30.16 -45.22
C SER A 94 19.35 -28.85 -45.64
N ILE A 95 18.82 -27.69 -45.21
CA ILE A 95 19.42 -26.39 -45.52
C ILE A 95 20.64 -26.11 -44.65
N LEU A 96 20.69 -26.61 -43.41
CA LEU A 96 21.92 -26.54 -42.60
C LEU A 96 23.07 -27.28 -43.28
N ASN A 97 22.78 -28.36 -44.01
CA ASN A 97 23.75 -29.11 -44.83
C ASN A 97 25.00 -29.52 -44.03
N GLY A 98 24.79 -30.00 -42.80
CA GLY A 98 25.85 -30.41 -41.87
C GLY A 98 26.57 -29.27 -41.13
N ARG A 99 26.19 -28.00 -41.34
CA ARG A 99 26.71 -26.87 -40.55
C ARG A 99 26.12 -26.89 -39.14
N ASN A 100 26.94 -26.50 -38.16
CA ASN A 100 26.52 -26.42 -36.77
C ASN A 100 25.54 -25.24 -36.57
N LEU A 101 24.30 -25.52 -36.21
CA LEU A 101 23.36 -24.49 -35.79
C LEU A 101 23.73 -24.02 -34.38
N SER A 102 23.88 -22.72 -34.20
CA SER A 102 24.38 -22.15 -32.95
C SER A 102 23.39 -21.22 -32.26
N SER A 103 22.35 -20.75 -32.96
CA SER A 103 21.25 -19.96 -32.38
C SER A 103 20.07 -19.85 -33.35
N ILE A 104 18.87 -19.59 -32.83
CA ILE A 104 17.65 -19.39 -33.60
C ILE A 104 16.97 -18.08 -33.16
N SER A 105 16.41 -17.30 -34.09
CA SER A 105 15.49 -16.20 -33.80
C SER A 105 14.12 -16.41 -34.46
N MET A 106 13.07 -15.95 -33.77
CA MET A 106 11.71 -15.81 -34.26
C MET A 106 11.16 -14.48 -33.74
N LEU A 107 11.37 -13.40 -34.49
CA LEU A 107 10.94 -12.07 -34.09
C LEU A 107 9.62 -11.71 -34.75
N ASP A 108 8.59 -11.47 -33.95
CA ASP A 108 7.25 -11.09 -34.41
C ASP A 108 6.67 -12.13 -35.41
N VAL A 109 6.73 -13.41 -35.02
CA VAL A 109 6.32 -14.56 -35.86
C VAL A 109 5.11 -15.28 -35.28
N ILE A 110 5.18 -15.70 -34.02
CA ILE A 110 4.23 -16.66 -33.45
C ILE A 110 2.82 -16.08 -33.24
N GLU A 111 2.69 -14.76 -33.19
CA GLU A 111 1.41 -14.04 -33.16
C GLU A 111 0.65 -14.09 -34.48
N HIS A 112 1.33 -14.32 -35.61
CA HIS A 112 0.73 -14.43 -36.94
C HIS A 112 0.31 -15.87 -37.28
N LEU A 113 0.60 -16.83 -36.40
CA LEU A 113 0.35 -18.25 -36.68
C LEU A 113 -1.01 -18.71 -36.12
N PRO A 114 -1.72 -19.59 -36.86
CA PRO A 114 -2.93 -20.23 -36.35
C PRO A 114 -2.65 -21.29 -35.28
N SER A 115 -1.47 -21.92 -35.29
CA SER A 115 -0.99 -22.82 -34.24
C SER A 115 0.46 -22.50 -33.92
N GLN A 116 0.70 -21.97 -32.73
CA GLN A 116 2.06 -21.67 -32.28
C GLN A 116 2.82 -22.93 -31.87
N GLU A 117 2.10 -23.90 -31.32
CA GLU A 117 2.66 -25.15 -30.82
C GLU A 117 3.36 -25.92 -31.94
N ALA A 118 2.77 -25.99 -33.14
CA ALA A 118 3.36 -26.70 -34.27
C ALA A 118 4.75 -26.16 -34.64
N LEU A 119 4.90 -24.83 -34.76
CA LEU A 119 6.22 -24.23 -35.04
C LEU A 119 7.18 -24.43 -33.86
N LEU A 120 6.71 -24.20 -32.63
CA LEU A 120 7.54 -24.35 -31.43
C LEU A 120 8.02 -25.80 -31.24
N GLU A 121 7.26 -26.80 -31.67
CA GLU A 121 7.69 -28.20 -31.66
C GLU A 121 8.80 -28.50 -32.68
N THR A 122 8.70 -27.95 -33.89
CA THR A 122 9.78 -28.01 -34.88
C THR A 122 11.05 -27.35 -34.33
N VAL A 123 10.91 -26.14 -33.80
CA VAL A 123 12.05 -25.38 -33.25
C VAL A 123 12.62 -26.09 -32.03
N HIS A 124 11.79 -26.67 -31.15
CA HIS A 124 12.24 -27.45 -30.00
C HIS A 124 13.08 -28.64 -30.43
N THR A 125 12.63 -29.39 -31.44
CA THR A 125 13.34 -30.56 -31.98
C THR A 125 14.74 -30.18 -32.48
N ILE A 126 14.83 -29.12 -33.29
CA ILE A 126 16.09 -28.66 -33.85
C ILE A 126 16.99 -28.02 -32.79
N ALA A 127 16.44 -27.15 -31.96
CA ALA A 127 17.17 -26.50 -30.88
C ALA A 127 17.76 -27.53 -29.91
N LEU A 128 17.00 -28.56 -29.54
CA LEU A 128 17.44 -29.60 -28.60
C LEU A 128 18.61 -30.40 -29.17
N LYS A 129 18.59 -30.73 -30.47
CA LYS A 129 19.66 -31.48 -31.14
C LYS A 129 20.99 -30.69 -31.17
N TYR A 130 20.93 -29.39 -31.41
CA TYR A 130 22.13 -28.55 -31.52
C TYR A 130 22.49 -27.79 -30.23
N HIS A 131 21.69 -27.94 -29.18
CA HIS A 131 21.76 -27.12 -27.97
C HIS A 131 21.73 -25.61 -28.28
N ALA A 132 20.96 -25.22 -29.28
CA ALA A 132 20.90 -23.86 -29.77
C ALA A 132 19.90 -23.03 -28.93
N PRO A 133 20.30 -21.87 -28.37
CA PRO A 133 19.35 -20.94 -27.76
C PRO A 133 18.39 -20.35 -28.79
N VAL A 134 17.17 -20.08 -28.35
CA VAL A 134 16.08 -19.54 -29.16
C VAL A 134 15.69 -18.16 -28.64
N ILE A 135 15.73 -17.15 -29.50
CA ILE A 135 15.34 -15.78 -29.20
C ILE A 135 13.96 -15.52 -29.80
N ILE A 136 13.00 -15.10 -28.98
CA ILE A 136 11.62 -14.84 -29.43
C ILE A 136 11.23 -13.42 -29.05
N SER A 137 10.61 -12.72 -30.01
CA SER A 137 9.88 -11.46 -29.77
C SER A 137 8.39 -11.66 -29.98
N VAL A 138 7.57 -11.11 -29.08
CA VAL A 138 6.12 -10.95 -29.28
C VAL A 138 5.61 -9.61 -28.73
N PRO A 139 4.58 -9.01 -29.34
CA PRO A 139 3.92 -7.81 -28.83
C PRO A 139 3.16 -8.10 -27.53
N ASN A 140 3.22 -7.16 -26.60
CA ASN A 140 2.53 -7.24 -25.32
C ASN A 140 1.14 -6.58 -25.37
N ILE A 141 0.08 -7.39 -25.37
CA ILE A 141 -1.30 -6.89 -25.37
C ILE A 141 -1.69 -6.19 -24.06
N THR A 142 -0.95 -6.39 -22.97
CA THR A 142 -1.21 -5.77 -21.67
C THR A 142 -0.63 -4.37 -21.51
N HIS A 143 -0.01 -3.81 -22.56
CA HIS A 143 0.51 -2.45 -22.54
C HIS A 143 -0.55 -1.44 -22.03
N LYS A 144 -0.15 -0.48 -21.19
CA LYS A 144 -1.08 0.44 -20.50
C LYS A 144 -2.01 1.20 -21.45
N ASP A 145 -1.51 1.64 -22.61
CA ASP A 145 -2.32 2.36 -23.60
C ASP A 145 -3.47 1.49 -24.16
N VAL A 146 -3.22 0.19 -24.40
CA VAL A 146 -4.27 -0.75 -24.83
C VAL A 146 -5.29 -0.93 -23.70
N ALA A 147 -4.81 -1.14 -22.46
CA ALA A 147 -5.68 -1.31 -21.31
C ALA A 147 -6.59 -0.08 -21.06
N PHE A 148 -6.04 1.13 -21.18
CA PHE A 148 -6.80 2.37 -20.97
C PHE A 148 -7.80 2.62 -22.09
N LYS A 149 -7.46 2.29 -23.33
CA LYS A 149 -8.41 2.34 -24.45
C LYS A 149 -9.55 1.33 -24.30
N LEU A 150 -9.27 0.14 -23.79
CA LEU A 150 -10.30 -0.86 -23.52
C LEU A 150 -11.31 -0.39 -22.47
N ILE A 151 -10.89 0.41 -21.48
CA ILE A 151 -11.81 1.07 -20.52
C ILE A 151 -12.74 2.06 -21.25
N GLU A 152 -12.24 2.74 -22.27
CA GLU A 152 -13.04 3.59 -23.17
C GLU A 152 -13.91 2.78 -24.17
N GLY A 153 -13.84 1.44 -24.13
CA GLY A 153 -14.53 0.56 -25.08
C GLY A 153 -13.89 0.54 -26.47
N ARG A 154 -12.61 0.93 -26.59
CA ARG A 154 -11.88 1.02 -27.85
C ARG A 154 -10.88 -0.12 -28.04
N PHE A 155 -10.87 -0.69 -29.24
CA PHE A 155 -9.90 -1.68 -29.69
C PHE A 155 -9.58 -1.42 -31.16
N ASP A 156 -8.54 -0.62 -31.42
CA ASP A 156 -8.24 -0.11 -32.76
C ASP A 156 -7.08 -0.90 -33.40
N TYR A 157 -7.40 -1.76 -34.37
CA TYR A 157 -6.37 -2.40 -35.19
C TYR A 157 -5.59 -1.37 -36.01
N THR A 158 -4.27 -1.53 -36.05
CA THR A 158 -3.32 -0.70 -36.81
C THR A 158 -2.67 -1.52 -37.91
N LYS A 159 -1.91 -0.85 -38.80
CA LYS A 159 -1.17 -1.55 -39.88
C LYS A 159 0.09 -2.28 -39.38
N LYS A 160 0.52 -1.99 -38.15
CA LYS A 160 1.71 -2.50 -37.48
C LYS A 160 1.64 -2.13 -35.99
N GLY A 161 2.38 -2.83 -35.14
CA GLY A 161 2.47 -2.54 -33.70
C GLY A 161 1.67 -3.53 -32.86
N LEU A 162 1.27 -3.14 -31.66
CA LEU A 162 0.65 -4.05 -30.70
C LEU A 162 -0.64 -4.70 -31.22
N LEU A 163 -1.45 -3.93 -31.94
CA LEU A 163 -2.71 -4.36 -32.55
C LEU A 163 -2.60 -4.40 -34.08
N ASP A 164 -1.51 -4.98 -34.61
CA ASP A 164 -1.42 -5.26 -36.05
C ASP A 164 -2.63 -6.09 -36.51
N ASN A 165 -3.27 -5.66 -37.59
CA ASN A 165 -4.44 -6.32 -38.16
C ASN A 165 -4.18 -7.73 -38.72
N THR A 166 -2.92 -8.16 -38.77
CA THR A 166 -2.50 -9.51 -39.18
C THR A 166 -2.21 -10.43 -37.99
N HIS A 167 -2.26 -9.96 -36.74
CA HIS A 167 -2.12 -10.82 -35.57
C HIS A 167 -3.34 -11.75 -35.43
N LEU A 168 -3.07 -13.05 -35.31
CA LEU A 168 -4.07 -14.09 -34.99
C LEU A 168 -4.08 -14.44 -33.50
N SER A 169 -3.04 -14.05 -32.76
CA SER A 169 -2.92 -14.28 -31.32
C SER A 169 -2.23 -13.12 -30.62
N PHE A 170 -2.61 -12.92 -29.36
CA PHE A 170 -2.10 -11.85 -28.50
C PHE A 170 -1.45 -12.42 -27.26
N PHE A 171 -0.32 -11.84 -26.85
CA PHE A 171 0.48 -12.37 -25.76
C PHE A 171 0.48 -11.46 -24.53
N THR A 172 0.31 -12.10 -23.37
CA THR A 172 0.70 -11.58 -22.06
C THR A 172 1.97 -12.32 -21.63
N GLU A 173 2.70 -11.82 -20.63
CA GLU A 173 3.86 -12.52 -20.07
C GLU A 173 3.50 -13.95 -19.62
N ASP A 174 2.38 -14.11 -18.91
CA ASP A 174 1.91 -15.42 -18.43
C ASP A 174 1.58 -16.36 -19.59
N ARG A 175 0.90 -15.88 -20.65
CA ARG A 175 0.57 -16.70 -21.82
C ARG A 175 1.82 -17.17 -22.54
N LEU A 176 2.78 -16.26 -22.78
CA LEU A 176 4.05 -16.59 -23.41
C LEU A 176 4.83 -17.60 -22.56
N THR A 177 4.97 -17.34 -21.25
CA THR A 177 5.68 -18.23 -20.32
C THR A 177 5.09 -19.63 -20.31
N ASN A 178 3.76 -19.76 -20.26
CA ASN A 178 3.09 -21.04 -20.25
C ASN A 178 3.23 -21.78 -21.57
N LEU A 179 3.06 -21.09 -22.71
CA LEU A 179 3.23 -21.68 -24.03
C LEU A 179 4.65 -22.23 -24.23
N MET A 180 5.67 -21.45 -23.86
CA MET A 180 7.06 -21.86 -23.97
C MET A 180 7.38 -23.04 -23.07
N LYS A 181 6.93 -23.05 -21.81
CA LYS A 181 7.09 -24.19 -20.90
C LYS A 181 6.42 -25.47 -21.42
N GLN A 182 5.19 -25.37 -21.93
CA GLN A 182 4.43 -26.50 -22.48
C GLN A 182 5.10 -27.10 -23.72
N THR A 183 5.76 -26.26 -24.52
CA THR A 183 6.47 -26.68 -25.74
C THR A 183 7.91 -27.12 -25.48
N GLY A 184 8.36 -27.14 -24.22
CA GLY A 184 9.65 -27.69 -23.83
C GLY A 184 10.79 -26.67 -23.76
N PHE A 185 10.48 -25.39 -23.53
CA PHE A 185 11.47 -24.33 -23.40
C PHE A 185 11.53 -23.77 -21.98
N GLU A 186 12.73 -23.40 -21.56
CA GLU A 186 13.01 -22.72 -20.29
C GLU A 186 13.64 -21.36 -20.58
N GLN A 187 13.04 -20.28 -20.04
CA GLN A 187 13.56 -18.93 -20.21
C GLN A 187 14.85 -18.77 -19.40
N ILE A 188 15.91 -18.27 -20.04
CA ILE A 188 17.21 -18.03 -19.39
C ILE A 188 17.58 -16.54 -19.28
N SER A 189 17.01 -15.69 -20.15
CA SER A 189 17.29 -14.25 -20.16
C SER A 189 16.19 -13.48 -20.89
N SER A 190 16.23 -12.15 -20.78
CA SER A 190 15.31 -11.24 -21.47
C SER A 190 15.92 -9.86 -21.69
N LYS A 191 15.52 -9.21 -22.79
CA LYS A 191 15.89 -7.83 -23.13
C LYS A 191 14.70 -7.11 -23.76
N ASP A 192 13.60 -7.04 -23.01
CA ASP A 192 12.32 -6.50 -23.47
C ASP A 192 12.42 -5.04 -23.96
N LEU A 193 11.57 -4.68 -24.94
CA LEU A 193 11.47 -3.33 -25.45
C LEU A 193 10.42 -2.54 -24.65
N PHE A 194 10.88 -1.51 -23.95
CA PHE A 194 10.03 -0.59 -23.19
C PHE A 194 9.66 0.63 -24.03
N MET A 195 8.38 1.01 -24.02
CA MET A 195 7.89 2.24 -24.62
C MET A 195 6.85 2.85 -23.69
N GLU A 196 7.07 4.09 -23.24
CA GLU A 196 6.07 4.77 -22.37
C GLU A 196 4.76 5.08 -23.09
N LYS A 197 4.83 5.26 -24.42
CA LYS A 197 3.70 5.51 -25.32
C LYS A 197 3.85 4.57 -26.50
N SER A 198 2.93 3.62 -26.64
CA SER A 198 2.97 2.68 -27.76
C SER A 198 2.32 3.27 -29.01
N ASP A 199 2.26 2.49 -30.09
CA ASP A 199 1.49 2.82 -31.28
C ASP A 199 -0.01 3.02 -30.98
N GLN A 200 -0.48 2.60 -29.80
CA GLN A 200 -1.85 2.72 -29.34
C GLN A 200 -2.12 3.97 -28.50
N HIS A 201 -1.13 4.88 -28.32
CA HIS A 201 -1.32 6.14 -27.60
C HIS A 201 -2.10 7.18 -28.42
N PHE A 202 -3.34 6.85 -28.83
CA PHE A 202 -4.22 7.73 -29.56
C PHE A 202 -5.71 7.41 -29.30
N PRO A 203 -6.60 8.41 -29.38
CA PRO A 203 -6.32 9.82 -29.59
C PRO A 203 -5.70 10.47 -28.35
N GLU A 204 -4.65 11.28 -28.51
CA GLU A 204 -3.89 11.86 -27.39
C GLU A 204 -4.76 12.66 -26.41
N LYS A 205 -5.85 13.24 -26.90
CA LYS A 205 -6.81 14.03 -26.11
C LYS A 205 -7.78 13.19 -25.27
N SER A 206 -7.76 11.86 -25.37
CA SER A 206 -8.53 11.00 -24.46
C SER A 206 -8.05 11.24 -23.04
N ILE A 207 -8.97 11.51 -22.11
CA ILE A 207 -8.62 11.68 -20.69
C ILE A 207 -8.02 10.42 -20.07
N PHE A 208 -8.21 9.26 -20.70
CA PHE A 208 -7.62 7.99 -20.27
C PHE A 208 -6.17 7.81 -20.72
N LEU A 209 -5.70 8.61 -21.70
CA LEU A 209 -4.32 8.59 -22.22
C LEU A 209 -3.55 9.89 -21.91
N SER A 210 -4.25 11.00 -21.70
CA SER A 210 -3.68 12.30 -21.36
C SER A 210 -3.10 12.32 -19.94
N GLU A 211 -1.77 12.40 -19.82
CA GLU A 211 -1.03 12.37 -18.54
C GLU A 211 -1.47 13.42 -17.50
N GLY A 212 -1.96 14.57 -17.96
CA GLY A 212 -2.46 15.64 -17.09
C GLY A 212 -3.80 15.33 -16.41
N SER A 213 -4.51 14.28 -16.83
CA SER A 213 -5.81 13.91 -16.27
C SER A 213 -5.65 13.08 -14.99
N LEU A 214 -6.53 13.31 -14.01
CA LEU A 214 -6.57 12.52 -12.78
C LEU A 214 -6.93 11.05 -13.04
N VAL A 215 -7.76 10.78 -14.06
CA VAL A 215 -8.14 9.41 -14.42
C VAL A 215 -6.94 8.66 -14.95
N PHE A 216 -6.13 9.28 -15.82
CA PHE A 216 -4.88 8.69 -16.29
C PHE A 216 -3.94 8.45 -15.11
N GLN A 217 -3.71 9.44 -14.24
CA GLN A 217 -2.76 9.30 -13.13
C GLN A 217 -3.16 8.13 -12.20
N TYR A 218 -4.46 8.00 -11.92
CA TYR A 218 -4.98 6.89 -11.13
C TYR A 218 -4.80 5.53 -11.82
N LEU A 219 -5.24 5.41 -13.07
CA LEU A 219 -5.16 4.15 -13.81
C LEU A 219 -3.71 3.75 -14.09
N ASN A 220 -2.83 4.71 -14.38
CA ASN A 220 -1.40 4.47 -14.53
C ASN A 220 -0.79 3.98 -13.24
N TRP A 221 -1.04 4.65 -12.11
CA TRP A 221 -0.57 4.18 -10.80
C TRP A 221 -1.02 2.75 -10.52
N LEU A 222 -2.32 2.46 -10.69
CA LEU A 222 -2.87 1.12 -10.46
C LEU A 222 -2.29 0.10 -11.43
N LYS A 223 -2.16 0.44 -12.72
CA LYS A 223 -1.61 -0.46 -13.74
C LYS A 223 -0.14 -0.79 -13.47
N THR A 224 0.67 0.18 -13.06
CA THR A 224 2.08 -0.06 -12.67
C THR A 224 2.20 -0.83 -11.36
N LEU A 225 1.22 -0.71 -10.46
CA LEU A 225 1.17 -1.52 -9.24
C LEU A 225 0.89 -3.00 -9.55
N VAL A 226 -0.03 -3.26 -10.48
CA VAL A 226 -0.50 -4.61 -10.82
C VAL A 226 0.42 -5.33 -11.79
N ASP A 227 0.96 -4.63 -12.78
CA ASP A 227 1.66 -5.23 -13.91
C ASP A 227 3.04 -4.56 -14.10
N PRO A 228 4.14 -5.24 -13.74
CA PRO A 228 5.49 -4.69 -13.91
C PRO A 228 5.85 -4.47 -15.39
N ASN A 229 5.15 -5.11 -16.32
CA ASN A 229 5.35 -4.99 -17.76
C ASN A 229 4.39 -3.98 -18.41
N ALA A 230 3.80 -3.07 -17.62
CA ALA A 230 2.82 -2.10 -18.11
C ALA A 230 3.28 -1.23 -19.29
N THR A 231 4.60 -1.02 -19.43
CA THR A 231 5.22 -0.24 -20.51
C THR A 231 6.12 -1.07 -21.41
N VAL A 232 6.14 -2.41 -21.22
CA VAL A 232 6.78 -3.30 -22.18
C VAL A 232 5.91 -3.34 -23.43
N ASN A 233 6.47 -2.89 -24.55
CA ASN A 233 5.82 -2.94 -25.85
C ASN A 233 6.00 -4.33 -26.50
N GLN A 234 7.21 -4.90 -26.41
CA GLN A 234 7.51 -6.22 -26.93
C GLN A 234 8.34 -7.00 -25.92
N PHE A 235 7.92 -8.23 -25.65
CA PHE A 235 8.70 -9.19 -24.89
C PHE A 235 9.78 -9.77 -25.79
N LEU A 236 11.05 -9.64 -25.42
CA LEU A 236 12.19 -10.23 -26.12
C LEU A 236 12.92 -11.16 -25.17
N ARG A 237 12.71 -12.46 -25.35
CA ARG A 237 13.09 -13.49 -24.38
C ARG A 237 14.01 -14.52 -25.03
N VAL A 238 14.95 -15.04 -24.24
CA VAL A 238 15.90 -16.07 -24.64
C VAL A 238 15.56 -17.36 -23.92
N TYR A 239 15.47 -18.45 -24.67
CA TYR A 239 15.08 -19.75 -24.19
C TYR A 239 16.13 -20.81 -24.53
N LEU A 240 16.24 -21.82 -23.66
CA LEU A 240 16.90 -23.07 -23.97
C LEU A 240 15.88 -24.20 -24.09
N PRO A 241 16.10 -25.14 -25.02
CA PRO A 241 15.29 -26.34 -25.10
C PRO A 241 15.59 -27.26 -23.91
N ARG A 242 14.55 -27.88 -23.37
CA ARG A 242 14.60 -28.87 -22.30
C ARG A 242 13.76 -30.09 -22.68
N GLU A 243 14.10 -31.26 -22.17
CA GLU A 243 13.22 -32.43 -22.31
C GLU A 243 11.82 -32.10 -21.77
N LYS A 244 10.80 -32.38 -22.59
CA LYS A 244 9.40 -32.19 -22.21
C LYS A 244 9.11 -33.06 -20.99
N THR A 245 8.96 -32.42 -19.82
CA THR A 245 8.50 -33.13 -18.63
C THR A 245 6.98 -33.25 -18.74
N PRO A 246 6.36 -34.43 -18.55
CA PRO A 246 4.90 -34.55 -18.53
C PRO A 246 4.37 -33.52 -17.53
N GLY A 247 3.54 -32.59 -18.02
CA GLY A 247 3.10 -31.44 -17.25
C GLY A 247 2.54 -31.89 -15.92
N ARG A 248 3.03 -31.32 -14.82
CA ARG A 248 2.35 -31.50 -13.52
C ARG A 248 0.91 -31.03 -13.72
N PRO A 249 -0.10 -31.87 -13.46
CA PRO A 249 -1.48 -31.39 -13.45
C PRO A 249 -1.54 -30.20 -12.50
N SER A 250 -2.24 -29.13 -12.90
CA SER A 250 -2.52 -28.02 -12.01
C SER A 250 -3.04 -28.60 -10.70
N SER A 251 -2.39 -28.28 -9.58
CA SER A 251 -2.78 -28.82 -8.28
C SER A 251 -4.22 -28.41 -7.98
N ASN A 252 -5.18 -29.31 -8.23
CA ASN A 252 -6.58 -29.21 -7.80
C ASN A 252 -6.69 -29.40 -6.27
N GLU A 253 -5.64 -29.10 -5.51
CA GLU A 253 -5.70 -29.13 -4.07
C GLU A 253 -6.69 -28.06 -3.61
N PRO A 254 -7.70 -28.42 -2.81
CA PRO A 254 -8.64 -27.45 -2.27
C PRO A 254 -7.85 -26.44 -1.43
N LYS A 255 -7.99 -25.15 -1.79
CA LYS A 255 -7.38 -24.05 -1.05
C LYS A 255 -8.28 -23.69 0.14
N PRO A 256 -7.72 -23.45 1.32
CA PRO A 256 -8.51 -23.00 2.46
C PRO A 256 -9.14 -21.63 2.17
N PHE A 257 -10.22 -21.30 2.87
CA PHE A 257 -10.74 -19.94 2.86
C PHE A 257 -9.76 -18.95 3.50
N LEU A 258 -9.29 -19.24 4.72
CA LEU A 258 -8.44 -18.33 5.51
C LEU A 258 -7.05 -18.93 5.76
N SER A 259 -6.00 -18.14 5.63
CA SER A 259 -4.69 -18.43 6.22
C SER A 259 -4.49 -17.58 7.47
N VAL A 260 -4.29 -18.22 8.61
CA VAL A 260 -4.00 -17.54 9.88
C VAL A 260 -2.49 -17.45 10.06
N ILE A 261 -1.98 -16.22 10.16
CA ILE A 261 -0.56 -15.92 10.32
C ILE A 261 -0.27 -15.57 11.77
N THR A 262 0.51 -16.42 12.45
CA THR A 262 0.91 -16.20 13.85
C THR A 262 2.42 -16.04 13.95
N ARG A 263 2.87 -14.84 14.30
CA ARG A 263 4.29 -14.55 14.53
C ARG A 263 4.66 -14.89 15.96
N THR A 264 5.81 -15.54 16.15
CA THR A 264 6.32 -15.80 17.50
C THR A 264 7.84 -15.76 17.56
N GLN A 265 8.37 -15.31 18.70
CA GLN A 265 9.78 -15.47 19.07
C GLN A 265 10.00 -16.63 20.05
N GLY A 266 8.96 -17.42 20.34
CA GLY A 266 9.00 -18.52 21.31
C GLY A 266 9.22 -18.08 22.77
N LYS A 267 9.12 -16.77 23.06
CA LYS A 267 9.31 -16.20 24.40
C LYS A 267 8.05 -16.21 25.26
N ARG A 268 6.88 -16.32 24.65
CA ARG A 268 5.56 -16.21 25.30
C ARG A 268 4.79 -17.53 25.19
N ALA A 269 5.39 -18.61 25.66
CA ALA A 269 4.88 -19.98 25.46
C ALA A 269 3.39 -20.12 25.85
N GLN A 270 3.00 -19.62 27.03
CA GLN A 270 1.61 -19.69 27.50
C GLN A 270 0.64 -18.90 26.62
N ALA A 271 1.05 -17.72 26.14
CA ALA A 271 0.21 -16.88 25.30
C ALA A 271 -0.02 -17.54 23.93
N LEU A 272 1.04 -18.12 23.36
CA LEU A 272 0.98 -18.88 22.11
C LEU A 272 0.07 -20.12 22.27
N THR A 273 0.18 -20.83 23.40
CA THR A 273 -0.71 -21.95 23.71
C THR A 273 -2.17 -21.51 23.76
N GLU A 274 -2.51 -20.40 24.43
CA GLU A 274 -3.88 -19.87 24.45
C GLU A 274 -4.37 -19.46 23.06
N ALA A 275 -3.54 -18.75 22.26
CA ALA A 275 -3.91 -18.31 20.92
C ALA A 275 -4.20 -19.49 19.99
N LEU A 276 -3.34 -20.53 20.00
CA LEU A 276 -3.55 -21.74 19.21
C LEU A 276 -4.72 -22.59 19.74
N LEU A 277 -4.96 -22.60 21.05
CA LEU A 277 -6.12 -23.25 21.65
C LEU A 277 -7.43 -22.62 21.15
N CYS A 278 -7.51 -21.28 21.04
CA CYS A 278 -8.69 -20.60 20.51
C CYS A 278 -9.04 -21.04 19.07
N LEU A 279 -8.03 -21.34 18.25
CA LEU A 279 -8.25 -21.86 16.89
C LEU A 279 -8.89 -23.25 16.89
N THR A 280 -8.71 -24.04 17.95
CA THR A 280 -9.36 -25.36 18.07
C THR A 280 -10.88 -25.27 18.29
N GLY A 281 -11.37 -24.11 18.74
CA GLY A 281 -12.77 -23.87 19.03
C GLY A 281 -13.56 -23.20 17.90
N GLN A 282 -12.97 -22.99 16.73
CA GLN A 282 -13.63 -22.26 15.64
C GLN A 282 -14.84 -23.03 15.09
N THR A 283 -15.98 -22.34 14.93
CA THR A 283 -17.21 -22.91 14.34
C THR A 283 -17.05 -23.19 12.84
N ASN A 284 -16.20 -22.43 12.16
CA ASN A 284 -15.77 -22.68 10.78
C ASN A 284 -14.32 -23.18 10.75
N THR A 285 -14.08 -24.35 10.16
CA THR A 285 -12.76 -25.00 10.10
C THR A 285 -12.05 -24.87 8.75
N ASP A 286 -12.58 -24.05 7.84
CA ASP A 286 -12.01 -23.79 6.51
C ASP A 286 -10.83 -22.78 6.57
N PHE A 287 -9.78 -23.18 7.27
CA PHE A 287 -8.55 -22.39 7.40
C PHE A 287 -7.30 -23.25 7.54
N GLU A 288 -6.14 -22.67 7.27
CA GLU A 288 -4.82 -23.19 7.65
C GLU A 288 -4.13 -22.26 8.66
N VAL A 289 -3.10 -22.76 9.35
CA VAL A 289 -2.32 -21.98 10.31
C VAL A 289 -0.85 -21.98 9.90
N LEU A 290 -0.25 -20.80 9.84
CA LEU A 290 1.17 -20.60 9.61
C LEU A 290 1.75 -19.98 10.88
N VAL A 291 2.59 -20.73 11.58
CA VAL A 291 3.36 -20.24 12.72
C VAL A 291 4.73 -19.80 12.21
N LEU A 292 5.01 -18.51 12.31
CA LEU A 292 6.23 -17.88 11.81
C LEU A 292 7.20 -17.72 12.98
N GLY A 293 8.10 -18.69 13.12
CA GLY A 293 9.15 -18.67 14.13
C GLY A 293 10.26 -17.71 13.75
N HIS A 294 10.31 -16.53 14.39
CA HIS A 294 11.26 -15.47 14.06
C HIS A 294 12.51 -15.54 14.95
N LYS A 295 13.66 -15.87 14.33
CA LYS A 295 14.98 -15.95 14.97
C LYS A 295 14.97 -16.79 16.26
N LEU A 296 14.33 -17.96 16.19
CA LEU A 296 14.25 -18.88 17.31
C LEU A 296 15.61 -19.51 17.59
N ASN A 297 16.06 -19.50 18.84
CA ASN A 297 17.14 -20.36 19.28
C ASN A 297 16.64 -21.82 19.45
N HIS A 298 17.54 -22.76 19.73
CA HIS A 298 17.17 -24.18 19.87
C HIS A 298 16.10 -24.45 20.93
N GLU A 299 16.16 -23.77 22.07
CA GLU A 299 15.18 -23.95 23.17
C GLU A 299 13.80 -23.38 22.78
N GLN A 300 13.78 -22.21 22.16
CA GLN A 300 12.56 -21.57 21.67
C GLN A 300 11.92 -22.38 20.53
N GLN A 301 12.74 -22.91 19.61
CA GLN A 301 12.29 -23.80 18.54
C GLN A 301 11.58 -25.02 19.11
N HIS A 302 12.22 -25.74 20.04
CA HIS A 302 11.61 -26.91 20.70
C HIS A 302 10.35 -26.55 21.47
N THR A 303 10.30 -25.37 22.09
CA THR A 303 9.11 -24.89 22.80
C THR A 303 7.93 -24.70 21.84
N VAL A 304 8.15 -24.06 20.69
CA VAL A 304 7.11 -23.83 19.68
C VAL A 304 6.67 -25.15 19.04
N GLU A 305 7.61 -26.03 18.69
CA GLU A 305 7.31 -27.36 18.14
C GLU A 305 6.43 -28.17 19.08
N ARG A 306 6.80 -28.23 20.38
CA ARG A 306 6.00 -28.95 21.39
C ARG A 306 4.59 -28.40 21.52
N ILE A 307 4.42 -27.07 21.52
CA ILE A 307 3.09 -26.45 21.59
C ILE A 307 2.23 -26.86 20.39
N ILE A 308 2.81 -26.92 19.18
CA ILE A 308 2.11 -27.38 17.97
C ILE A 308 1.80 -28.88 18.06
N GLU A 309 2.73 -29.68 18.57
CA GLU A 309 2.53 -31.13 18.76
C GLU A 309 1.39 -31.44 19.75
N ASP A 310 1.22 -30.61 20.78
CA ASP A 310 0.16 -30.73 21.79
C ASP A 310 -1.24 -30.38 21.24
N MET A 311 -1.33 -29.78 20.03
CA MET A 311 -2.62 -29.47 19.40
C MET A 311 -3.36 -30.74 18.92
N PRO A 312 -4.71 -30.71 18.87
CA PRO A 312 -5.48 -31.80 18.27
C PRO A 312 -5.08 -32.10 16.82
N GLU A 313 -5.10 -33.38 16.45
CA GLU A 313 -4.61 -33.85 15.13
C GLU A 313 -5.23 -33.09 13.95
N TRP A 314 -6.53 -32.80 14.01
CA TRP A 314 -7.27 -32.17 12.91
C TRP A 314 -6.78 -30.76 12.54
N ILE A 315 -6.24 -30.01 13.51
CA ILE A 315 -5.70 -28.67 13.29
C ILE A 315 -4.19 -28.71 13.15
N ARG A 316 -3.53 -29.67 13.82
CA ARG A 316 -2.09 -29.91 13.68
C ARG A 316 -1.73 -30.23 12.23
N CYS A 317 -2.51 -31.05 11.53
CA CYS A 317 -2.30 -31.36 10.11
C CYS A 317 -2.52 -30.16 9.16
N LYS A 318 -3.15 -29.08 9.66
CA LYS A 318 -3.36 -27.81 8.95
C LYS A 318 -2.36 -26.73 9.38
N THR A 319 -1.45 -27.03 10.30
CA THR A 319 -0.49 -26.08 10.87
C THR A 319 0.89 -26.30 10.28
N ARG A 320 1.52 -25.22 9.81
CA ARG A 320 2.91 -25.22 9.32
C ARG A 320 3.76 -24.29 10.18
N LEU A 321 4.86 -24.82 10.72
CA LEU A 321 5.91 -24.01 11.32
C LEU A 321 6.91 -23.60 10.24
N ILE A 322 7.06 -22.29 10.02
CA ILE A 322 7.98 -21.72 9.05
C ILE A 322 9.02 -20.90 9.80
N ARG A 323 10.28 -21.24 9.58
CA ARG A 323 11.41 -20.56 10.22
C ARG A 323 11.81 -19.32 9.43
N VAL A 324 11.93 -18.19 10.13
CA VAL A 324 12.38 -16.92 9.59
C VAL A 324 13.58 -16.45 10.40
N ASP A 325 14.78 -16.78 9.94
CA ASP A 325 16.03 -16.52 10.68
C ASP A 325 16.70 -15.20 10.28
N TYR A 326 16.02 -14.35 9.49
CA TYR A 326 16.55 -13.10 8.96
C TYR A 326 15.58 -11.92 9.14
N GLY A 327 16.01 -10.74 8.69
CA GLY A 327 15.18 -9.54 8.63
C GLY A 327 14.80 -8.96 9.99
N ASN A 328 13.73 -8.17 10.03
CA ASN A 328 13.19 -7.51 11.21
C ASN A 328 11.80 -8.06 11.58
N ARG A 329 11.09 -7.40 12.50
CA ARG A 329 9.78 -7.85 13.00
C ARG A 329 8.67 -7.91 11.94
N THR A 330 8.85 -7.19 10.84
CA THR A 330 7.91 -7.13 9.71
C THR A 330 8.14 -8.29 8.74
N THR A 331 9.39 -8.76 8.60
CA THR A 331 9.77 -9.84 7.69
C THR A 331 8.92 -11.11 7.85
N PRO A 332 8.60 -11.60 9.07
CA PRO A 332 7.68 -12.72 9.25
C PRO A 332 6.29 -12.53 8.62
N LEU A 333 5.74 -11.30 8.59
CA LEU A 333 4.46 -11.03 7.93
C LEU A 333 4.59 -11.20 6.42
N ASN A 334 5.63 -10.63 5.80
CA ASN A 334 5.87 -10.77 4.37
C ASN A 334 6.07 -12.24 3.96
N VAL A 335 6.82 -13.02 4.75
CA VAL A 335 6.99 -14.46 4.54
C VAL A 335 5.65 -15.18 4.69
N GLY A 336 4.92 -14.95 5.79
CA GLY A 336 3.64 -15.59 6.06
C GLY A 336 2.59 -15.33 4.98
N PHE A 337 2.45 -14.08 4.54
CA PHE A 337 1.52 -13.70 3.46
C PHE A 337 1.92 -14.26 2.09
N SER A 338 3.23 -14.47 1.85
CA SER A 338 3.71 -15.13 0.62
C SER A 338 3.39 -16.62 0.60
N GLU A 339 3.49 -17.27 1.77
CA GLU A 339 3.28 -18.71 1.95
C GLU A 339 1.81 -19.11 2.14
N ALA A 340 0.93 -18.14 2.40
CA ALA A 340 -0.49 -18.32 2.58
C ALA A 340 -1.16 -18.90 1.32
N LYS A 341 -2.00 -19.92 1.50
CA LYS A 341 -2.81 -20.55 0.44
C LYS A 341 -4.27 -20.10 0.47
N GLY A 342 -4.68 -19.41 1.54
CA GLY A 342 -6.01 -18.90 1.78
C GLY A 342 -6.46 -17.88 0.73
N SER A 343 -7.77 -17.79 0.49
CA SER A 343 -8.35 -16.69 -0.28
C SER A 343 -8.27 -15.36 0.50
N TYR A 344 -8.32 -15.44 1.84
CA TYR A 344 -8.06 -14.36 2.77
C TYR A 344 -6.92 -14.72 3.71
N ILE A 345 -6.26 -13.70 4.27
CA ILE A 345 -5.14 -13.83 5.20
C ILE A 345 -5.43 -12.94 6.41
N ALA A 346 -5.38 -13.50 7.60
CA ALA A 346 -5.56 -12.76 8.86
C ALA A 346 -4.35 -12.93 9.76
N ILE A 347 -4.06 -11.90 10.56
CA ILE A 347 -2.93 -11.91 11.51
C ILE A 347 -3.50 -12.23 12.89
N LEU A 348 -3.00 -13.30 13.51
CA LEU A 348 -3.25 -13.61 14.91
C LEU A 348 -1.91 -13.62 15.63
N ASP A 349 -1.53 -12.49 16.22
CA ASP A 349 -0.31 -12.42 17.02
C ASP A 349 -0.39 -13.40 18.21
N ASP A 350 0.76 -13.93 18.63
CA ASP A 350 0.84 -15.02 19.63
C ASP A 350 0.37 -14.64 21.04
N ASP A 351 -0.11 -13.42 21.22
CA ASP A 351 -0.60 -12.87 22.47
C ASP A 351 -1.98 -12.20 22.36
N ASP A 352 -2.80 -12.54 21.38
CA ASP A 352 -4.21 -12.15 21.32
C ASP A 352 -5.15 -13.35 21.52
N ILE A 353 -6.44 -13.07 21.72
CA ILE A 353 -7.49 -14.09 21.93
C ILE A 353 -8.58 -13.88 20.89
N ILE A 354 -9.06 -14.96 20.28
CA ILE A 354 -10.20 -14.95 19.35
C ILE A 354 -11.37 -15.76 19.92
N PHE A 355 -12.58 -15.39 19.55
CA PHE A 355 -13.80 -16.13 19.86
C PHE A 355 -14.05 -17.23 18.83
N ASP A 356 -14.95 -18.15 19.14
CA ASP A 356 -15.31 -19.31 18.30
C ASP A 356 -15.88 -18.91 16.94
N ASN A 357 -16.48 -17.74 16.83
CA ASN A 357 -17.08 -17.20 15.60
C ASN A 357 -16.11 -16.41 14.68
N TRP A 358 -14.81 -16.31 15.00
CA TRP A 358 -13.88 -15.42 14.29
C TRP A 358 -13.73 -15.78 12.79
N VAL A 359 -13.47 -17.06 12.47
CA VAL A 359 -13.38 -17.52 11.07
C VAL A 359 -14.74 -17.49 10.38
N GLU A 360 -15.81 -17.86 11.09
CA GLU A 360 -17.17 -17.88 10.55
C GLU A 360 -17.61 -16.48 10.10
N GLU A 361 -17.33 -15.46 10.90
CA GLU A 361 -17.73 -14.10 10.60
C GLU A 361 -16.98 -13.54 9.39
N PHE A 362 -15.66 -13.75 9.30
CA PHE A 362 -14.92 -13.41 8.09
C PHE A 362 -15.45 -14.16 6.86
N TYR A 363 -15.77 -15.45 7.00
CA TYR A 363 -16.33 -16.23 5.90
C TYR A 363 -17.69 -15.70 5.42
N ARG A 364 -18.56 -15.31 6.35
CA ARG A 364 -19.85 -14.67 6.05
C ARG A 364 -19.64 -13.35 5.31
N MET A 365 -18.78 -12.47 5.84
CA MET A 365 -18.49 -11.18 5.22
C MET A 365 -17.87 -11.33 3.83
N ALA A 366 -16.97 -12.31 3.63
CA ALA A 366 -16.34 -12.57 2.34
C ALA A 366 -17.33 -12.99 1.24
N LYS A 367 -18.42 -13.68 1.60
CA LYS A 367 -19.49 -14.04 0.65
C LYS A 367 -20.26 -12.81 0.16
N GLU A 368 -20.46 -11.85 1.05
CA GLU A 368 -21.22 -10.62 0.77
C GLU A 368 -20.34 -9.53 0.12
N ASN A 369 -19.05 -9.49 0.47
CA ASN A 369 -18.15 -8.38 0.17
C ASN A 369 -16.79 -8.86 -0.37
N SER A 370 -16.80 -9.87 -1.24
CA SER A 370 -15.58 -10.48 -1.79
C SER A 370 -14.63 -9.45 -2.40
N GLY A 371 -13.35 -9.51 -2.03
CA GLY A 371 -12.29 -8.62 -2.53
C GLY A 371 -12.03 -7.38 -1.67
N SER A 372 -12.86 -7.10 -0.66
CA SER A 372 -12.63 -6.04 0.32
C SER A 372 -11.77 -6.51 1.50
N VAL A 373 -11.18 -5.59 2.26
CA VAL A 373 -10.67 -5.91 3.60
C VAL A 373 -11.86 -6.13 4.52
N LEU A 374 -11.85 -7.23 5.27
CA LEU A 374 -12.92 -7.56 6.21
C LEU A 374 -12.50 -7.09 7.60
N HIS A 375 -13.31 -6.23 8.20
CA HIS A 375 -13.08 -5.66 9.51
C HIS A 375 -14.19 -6.09 10.47
N THR A 376 -13.82 -6.84 11.50
CA THR A 376 -14.71 -7.23 12.61
C THR A 376 -14.43 -6.36 13.83
N TYR A 377 -15.33 -6.39 14.80
CA TYR A 377 -15.15 -5.60 16.01
C TYR A 377 -14.23 -6.31 17.03
N ALA A 378 -13.20 -5.61 17.48
CA ALA A 378 -12.29 -6.05 18.55
C ALA A 378 -12.58 -5.34 19.86
N ILE A 379 -12.52 -6.10 20.96
CA ILE A 379 -12.60 -5.57 22.31
C ILE A 379 -11.18 -5.50 22.89
N SER A 380 -10.84 -4.46 23.64
CA SER A 380 -9.55 -4.41 24.34
C SER A 380 -9.70 -4.89 25.78
N GLN A 381 -8.66 -5.46 26.37
CA GLN A 381 -8.65 -5.80 27.80
C GLN A 381 -7.24 -5.70 28.37
N ASN A 382 -7.11 -5.23 29.62
CA ASN A 382 -5.81 -5.20 30.31
C ASN A 382 -5.44 -6.59 30.85
N TRP A 383 -4.22 -7.03 30.59
CA TRP A 383 -3.67 -8.32 31.01
C TRP A 383 -2.28 -8.15 31.66
N MET A 384 -1.87 -9.15 32.42
CA MET A 384 -0.55 -9.21 33.03
C MET A 384 -0.06 -10.65 33.16
N THR A 385 1.25 -10.85 33.18
CA THR A 385 1.87 -12.13 33.55
C THR A 385 1.96 -12.25 35.06
N VAL A 386 1.70 -13.44 35.60
CA VAL A 386 1.80 -13.75 37.03
C VAL A 386 2.56 -15.05 37.24
N ASN A 387 3.38 -15.12 38.28
CA ASN A 387 4.01 -16.37 38.69
C ASN A 387 3.07 -17.14 39.61
N THR A 388 2.77 -18.38 39.24
CA THR A 388 1.99 -19.30 40.07
C THR A 388 2.84 -19.86 41.20
N SER A 389 2.19 -20.46 42.21
CA SER A 389 2.87 -21.11 43.34
C SER A 389 3.75 -22.29 42.92
N SER A 390 3.52 -22.87 41.74
CA SER A 390 4.35 -23.92 41.14
C SER A 390 5.54 -23.37 40.34
N GLY A 391 5.74 -22.04 40.28
CA GLY A 391 6.82 -21.40 39.53
C GLY A 391 6.56 -21.31 38.02
N VAL A 392 5.35 -21.64 37.57
CA VAL A 392 4.93 -21.52 36.16
C VAL A 392 4.34 -20.14 35.93
N GLU A 393 4.74 -19.47 34.84
CA GLU A 393 4.10 -18.22 34.40
C GLU A 393 2.66 -18.49 33.95
N ALA A 394 1.72 -17.65 34.35
CA ALA A 394 0.33 -17.69 33.92
C ALA A 394 -0.14 -16.29 33.50
N LEU A 395 -1.21 -16.24 32.71
CA LEU A 395 -1.76 -15.01 32.16
C LEU A 395 -3.04 -14.64 32.91
N ARG A 396 -3.21 -13.36 33.25
CA ARG A 396 -4.35 -12.90 34.03
C ARG A 396 -4.93 -11.61 33.48
N ALA A 397 -6.23 -11.63 33.18
CA ALA A 397 -7.02 -10.42 32.96
C ALA A 397 -7.06 -9.55 34.22
N CYS A 398 -6.73 -8.27 34.09
CA CYS A 398 -6.62 -7.30 35.18
C CYS A 398 -7.58 -6.10 35.02
N GLY A 399 -8.47 -6.16 34.04
CA GLY A 399 -9.51 -5.16 33.82
C GLY A 399 -10.72 -5.74 33.12
N SER A 400 -11.83 -5.01 33.19
CA SER A 400 -13.02 -5.31 32.40
C SER A 400 -12.75 -5.06 30.91
N PRO A 401 -13.34 -5.85 29.99
CA PRO A 401 -13.25 -5.59 28.56
C PRO A 401 -13.75 -4.17 28.22
N GLN A 402 -13.10 -3.49 27.27
CA GLN A 402 -13.35 -2.10 26.88
C GLN A 402 -13.61 -1.96 25.38
N ALA A 403 -14.56 -1.09 25.04
CA ALA A 403 -14.87 -0.70 23.67
C ALA A 403 -13.92 0.39 23.16
N THR A 404 -12.64 0.06 23.00
CA THR A 404 -11.60 1.04 22.63
C THR A 404 -11.47 1.24 21.13
N PHE A 405 -11.61 0.17 20.35
CA PHE A 405 -11.39 0.20 18.90
C PHE A 405 -12.65 0.63 18.16
N CYS A 406 -12.47 1.10 16.92
CA CYS A 406 -13.60 1.53 16.12
C CYS A 406 -14.51 0.34 15.80
N ARG A 407 -15.82 0.56 15.93
CA ARG A 407 -16.83 -0.45 15.54
C ARG A 407 -16.97 -0.51 14.02
N ASP A 408 -17.09 0.65 13.40
CA ASP A 408 -17.06 0.81 11.95
C ASP A 408 -15.73 1.42 11.54
N PHE A 409 -15.17 0.94 10.44
CA PHE A 409 -13.95 1.49 9.86
C PHE A 409 -14.14 2.95 9.43
N ASP A 410 -13.44 3.89 10.08
CA ASP A 410 -13.44 5.32 9.75
C ASP A 410 -12.23 5.66 8.88
N PHE A 411 -12.38 5.62 7.56
CA PHE A 411 -11.31 5.98 6.61
C PHE A 411 -10.59 7.29 6.94
N LEU A 412 -11.29 8.31 7.45
CA LEU A 412 -10.68 9.60 7.77
C LEU A 412 -9.95 9.57 9.11
N GLY A 413 -10.47 8.84 10.09
CA GLY A 413 -9.81 8.59 11.37
C GLY A 413 -8.52 7.79 11.16
N GLU A 414 -8.60 6.74 10.34
CA GLU A 414 -7.48 5.86 10.02
C GLU A 414 -6.38 6.55 9.18
N LEU A 415 -6.63 7.70 8.56
CA LEU A 415 -5.55 8.52 7.98
C LEU A 415 -4.65 9.16 9.05
N MET A 416 -5.15 9.30 10.28
CA MET A 416 -4.47 9.97 11.37
C MET A 416 -3.77 9.00 12.32
N VAL A 417 -4.45 7.91 12.66
CA VAL A 417 -3.98 6.92 13.64
C VAL A 417 -4.61 5.57 13.35
N ASN A 418 -3.87 4.49 13.61
CA ASN A 418 -4.41 3.14 13.53
C ASN A 418 -5.35 2.87 14.71
N SER A 419 -6.63 2.62 14.43
CA SER A 419 -7.64 2.25 15.43
C SER A 419 -8.20 0.84 15.22
N CYS A 420 -7.61 0.07 14.30
CA CYS A 420 -7.98 -1.31 14.01
C CYS A 420 -6.82 -2.26 14.33
N PRO A 421 -6.91 -3.08 15.39
CA PRO A 421 -5.86 -4.04 15.69
C PRO A 421 -5.79 -5.12 14.60
N PRO A 422 -4.61 -5.65 14.24
CA PRO A 422 -4.47 -6.65 13.18
C PRO A 422 -5.37 -7.89 13.31
N VAL A 423 -5.64 -8.34 14.54
CA VAL A 423 -6.51 -9.50 14.82
C VAL A 423 -7.97 -9.30 14.40
N SER A 424 -8.41 -8.05 14.20
CA SER A 424 -9.77 -7.74 13.75
C SER A 424 -9.90 -7.67 12.22
N LEU A 425 -8.84 -7.99 11.49
CA LEU A 425 -8.74 -7.79 10.05
C LEU A 425 -8.42 -9.07 9.30
N ALA A 426 -9.14 -9.30 8.20
CA ALA A 426 -8.77 -10.28 7.19
C ALA A 426 -8.61 -9.60 5.82
N PHE A 427 -7.46 -9.81 5.21
CA PHE A 427 -7.07 -9.18 3.95
C PHE A 427 -7.28 -10.14 2.78
N PRO A 428 -7.78 -9.68 1.62
CA PRO A 428 -7.83 -10.52 0.44
C PRO A 428 -6.40 -10.88 0.01
N ALA A 429 -6.11 -12.17 -0.15
CA ALA A 429 -4.77 -12.64 -0.51
C ALA A 429 -4.26 -12.01 -1.81
N TYR A 430 -5.19 -11.66 -2.71
CA TYR A 430 -4.93 -10.97 -3.97
C TYR A 430 -4.16 -9.64 -3.79
N ALA A 431 -4.47 -8.85 -2.74
CA ALA A 431 -3.82 -7.57 -2.50
C ALA A 431 -2.32 -7.74 -2.26
N PHE A 432 -1.94 -8.72 -1.46
CA PHE A 432 -0.54 -9.03 -1.23
C PHE A 432 0.04 -9.77 -2.45
N GLN A 433 -0.51 -10.92 -2.80
CA GLN A 433 0.13 -11.87 -3.72
C GLN A 433 0.10 -11.43 -5.19
N LYS A 434 -0.89 -10.63 -5.60
CA LYS A 434 -1.07 -10.20 -7.01
C LYS A 434 -0.87 -8.71 -7.21
N LEU A 435 -1.35 -7.86 -6.31
CA LEU A 435 -1.11 -6.41 -6.40
C LEU A 435 0.25 -5.99 -5.83
N ASN A 436 1.03 -6.93 -5.29
CA ASN A 436 2.36 -6.68 -4.73
C ASN A 436 2.38 -5.59 -3.64
N ILE A 437 1.26 -5.39 -2.93
CA ILE A 437 1.21 -4.56 -1.73
C ILE A 437 1.93 -5.36 -0.65
N ARG A 438 3.16 -4.95 -0.30
CA ARG A 438 3.99 -5.61 0.75
C ARG A 438 3.92 -4.86 2.07
N PHE A 439 4.23 -5.51 3.18
CA PHE A 439 4.53 -4.77 4.41
C PHE A 439 5.87 -4.06 4.24
N ASP A 440 5.95 -2.80 4.66
CA ASP A 440 7.18 -2.04 4.56
C ASP A 440 8.15 -2.41 5.69
N GLU A 441 9.24 -3.09 5.34
CA GLU A 441 10.26 -3.50 6.30
C GLU A 441 11.12 -2.32 6.78
N ASP A 442 11.07 -1.13 6.17
CA ASP A 442 11.75 0.06 6.71
C ASP A 442 11.03 0.66 7.93
N LEU A 443 9.78 0.22 8.19
CA LEU A 443 8.99 0.59 9.35
C LEU A 443 9.33 -0.31 10.54
N THR A 444 9.74 0.30 11.64
CA THR A 444 10.04 -0.39 12.91
C THR A 444 8.81 -0.54 13.81
N THR A 445 7.77 0.22 13.54
CA THR A 445 6.42 0.16 14.14
C THR A 445 5.41 0.53 13.05
N THR A 446 4.12 0.28 13.27
CA THR A 446 3.02 0.71 12.39
C THR A 446 3.09 0.14 10.96
N GLU A 447 3.78 -0.98 10.78
CA GLU A 447 3.85 -1.70 9.51
C GLU A 447 2.47 -2.20 9.06
N ASP A 448 1.65 -2.59 10.04
CA ASP A 448 0.27 -3.03 9.91
C ASP A 448 -0.64 -1.90 9.42
N TRP A 449 -0.49 -0.71 9.99
CA TRP A 449 -1.26 0.47 9.61
C TRP A 449 -1.01 0.90 8.16
N ASP A 450 0.27 0.97 7.77
CA ASP A 450 0.67 1.27 6.40
C ASP A 450 0.08 0.27 5.39
N PHE A 451 0.15 -1.03 5.73
CA PHE A 451 -0.39 -2.10 4.90
C PHE A 451 -1.93 -2.05 4.82
N LEU A 452 -2.60 -1.87 5.96
CA LEU A 452 -4.05 -1.74 6.06
C LEU A 452 -4.57 -0.62 5.18
N MET A 453 -4.00 0.59 5.30
CA MET A 453 -4.49 1.74 4.55
C MET A 453 -4.24 1.62 3.05
N ARG A 454 -3.05 1.19 2.62
CA ARG A 454 -2.77 0.98 1.19
C ARG A 454 -3.65 -0.10 0.58
N THR A 455 -3.97 -1.15 1.34
CA THR A 455 -4.92 -2.17 0.90
C THR A 455 -6.34 -1.61 0.87
N GLY A 456 -6.76 -0.89 1.91
CA GLY A 456 -8.09 -0.28 2.01
C GLY A 456 -8.38 0.73 0.90
N PHE A 457 -7.39 1.49 0.43
CA PHE A 457 -7.56 2.42 -0.70
C PHE A 457 -7.84 1.73 -2.04
N VAL A 458 -7.46 0.46 -2.18
CA VAL A 458 -7.65 -0.31 -3.42
C VAL A 458 -8.82 -1.28 -3.32
N CYS A 459 -8.90 -2.01 -2.22
CA CYS A 459 -9.89 -3.07 -1.98
C CYS A 459 -11.19 -2.55 -1.36
N GLY A 460 -11.15 -1.39 -0.70
CA GLY A 460 -12.21 -0.99 0.23
C GLY A 460 -12.18 -1.79 1.52
N VAL A 461 -13.04 -1.42 2.47
CA VAL A 461 -13.20 -2.10 3.76
C VAL A 461 -14.68 -2.33 4.04
N SER A 462 -15.03 -3.56 4.41
CA SER A 462 -16.38 -3.94 4.86
C SER A 462 -16.37 -4.25 6.34
N ASN A 463 -17.42 -3.80 7.04
CA ASN A 463 -17.51 -3.87 8.49
C ASN A 463 -18.49 -4.95 8.95
N SER A 464 -18.16 -5.57 10.08
CA SER A 464 -19.09 -6.27 10.94
C SER A 464 -19.06 -5.70 12.34
N ASP A 465 -20.24 -5.55 12.92
CA ASP A 465 -20.42 -5.09 14.28
C ASP A 465 -20.33 -6.22 15.31
N THR A 466 -20.14 -7.46 14.85
CA THR A 466 -19.96 -8.66 15.67
C THR A 466 -18.59 -8.63 16.36
N PRO A 467 -18.54 -8.70 17.70
CA PRO A 467 -17.28 -8.92 18.41
C PRO A 467 -16.74 -10.32 18.10
N THR A 468 -15.47 -10.41 17.73
CA THR A 468 -14.84 -11.71 17.37
C THR A 468 -13.51 -11.96 18.06
N CYS A 469 -12.96 -10.98 18.77
CA CYS A 469 -11.65 -11.09 19.41
C CYS A 469 -11.46 -10.13 20.58
N VAL A 470 -10.46 -10.46 21.41
CA VAL A 470 -9.93 -9.63 22.48
C VAL A 470 -8.47 -9.32 22.20
N TYR A 471 -8.18 -8.04 22.01
CA TYR A 471 -6.81 -7.52 21.93
C TYR A 471 -6.26 -7.31 23.34
N ARG A 472 -5.14 -7.96 23.67
CA ARG A 472 -4.59 -7.93 25.03
C ARG A 472 -3.61 -6.77 25.23
N LEU A 473 -3.97 -5.88 26.16
CA LEU A 473 -3.12 -4.77 26.60
C LEU A 473 -2.29 -5.18 27.81
N TRP A 474 -1.01 -5.47 27.59
CA TRP A 474 -0.11 -5.90 28.65
C TRP A 474 0.35 -4.76 29.56
N THR A 475 0.26 -4.98 30.87
CA THR A 475 0.58 -3.96 31.90
C THR A 475 1.97 -4.11 32.52
N ASN A 476 2.57 -5.30 32.45
CA ASN A 476 3.85 -5.63 33.08
C ASN A 476 4.80 -6.46 32.20
N SER A 477 4.49 -6.61 30.91
CA SER A 477 5.35 -7.30 29.94
C SER A 477 5.64 -6.38 28.75
N GLU A 478 6.71 -6.70 28.01
CA GLU A 478 7.13 -5.92 26.85
C GLU A 478 6.07 -5.99 25.74
N SER A 479 5.69 -4.81 25.25
CA SER A 479 4.92 -4.63 24.01
C SER A 479 5.64 -3.66 23.08
N SER A 480 5.25 -3.64 21.80
CA SER A 480 5.76 -2.68 20.82
C SER A 480 5.58 -1.22 21.28
N GLN A 481 4.56 -0.91 22.08
CA GLN A 481 4.35 0.42 22.66
C GLN A 481 5.40 0.78 23.72
N THR A 482 5.95 -0.21 24.42
CA THR A 482 6.94 -0.02 25.49
C THR A 482 8.40 -0.10 25.00
N VAL A 483 8.65 -0.78 23.88
CA VAL A 483 10.00 -1.03 23.36
C VAL A 483 10.54 0.13 22.51
N HIS A 484 9.65 0.92 21.86
CA HIS A 484 10.04 1.97 20.92
C HIS A 484 9.89 3.40 21.49
N SER A 485 10.79 4.30 21.10
CA SER A 485 10.78 5.70 21.56
C SER A 485 9.65 6.52 20.92
N LYS A 486 9.17 7.58 21.58
CA LYS A 486 8.14 8.48 21.01
C LYS A 486 8.59 9.15 19.71
N GLU A 487 9.88 9.47 19.60
CA GLU A 487 10.50 10.03 18.41
C GLU A 487 10.44 9.06 17.23
N GLU A 488 10.66 7.77 17.49
CA GLU A 488 10.58 6.71 16.49
C GLU A 488 9.15 6.53 15.98
N TRP A 489 8.16 6.48 16.88
CA TRP A 489 6.74 6.47 16.51
C TRP A 489 6.38 7.65 15.60
N LYS A 490 6.80 8.86 15.97
CA LYS A 490 6.56 10.07 15.17
C LYS A 490 7.23 10.02 13.80
N ARG A 491 8.44 9.47 13.72
CA ARG A 491 9.15 9.29 12.44
C ARG A 491 8.37 8.36 11.51
N ASN A 492 7.93 7.21 12.01
CA ASN A 492 7.19 6.22 11.22
C ASN A 492 5.84 6.79 10.73
N HIS A 493 5.12 7.51 11.59
CA HIS A 493 3.89 8.21 11.18
C HIS A 493 4.13 9.20 10.02
N LEU A 494 5.19 10.00 10.10
CA LEU A 494 5.54 10.94 9.03
C LEU A 494 5.95 10.24 7.73
N LEU A 495 6.58 9.07 7.80
CA LEU A 495 6.90 8.26 6.62
C LEU A 495 5.62 7.75 5.94
N ILE A 496 4.68 7.23 6.72
CA ILE A 496 3.39 6.75 6.23
C ILE A 496 2.58 7.89 5.58
N GLN A 497 2.48 9.04 6.24
CA GLN A 497 1.80 10.22 5.68
C GLN A 497 2.40 10.65 4.34
N ARG A 498 3.73 10.68 4.22
CA ARG A 498 4.40 10.99 2.95
C ARG A 498 4.13 9.98 1.85
N LYS A 499 3.88 8.71 2.19
CA LYS A 499 3.45 7.72 1.21
C LYS A 499 2.03 7.99 0.75
N PHE A 500 1.12 8.30 1.68
CA PHE A 500 -0.27 8.62 1.37
C PHE A 500 -0.37 9.87 0.46
N ASP A 501 0.48 10.88 0.68
CA ASP A 501 0.57 12.08 -0.18
C ASP A 501 1.00 11.79 -1.63
N ARG A 502 1.59 10.62 -1.90
CA ARG A 502 2.17 10.24 -3.19
C ARG A 502 1.31 9.26 -3.99
N ILE A 503 0.23 8.76 -3.40
CA ILE A 503 -0.65 7.81 -4.06
C ILE A 503 -2.04 8.42 -4.23
N PRO A 504 -2.75 8.08 -5.32
CA PRO A 504 -4.16 8.39 -5.43
C PRO A 504 -4.93 7.69 -4.30
N ILE A 505 -5.78 8.44 -3.60
CA ILE A 505 -6.68 7.90 -2.58
C ILE A 505 -8.10 7.89 -3.15
N VAL A 506 -8.64 6.67 -3.34
CA VAL A 506 -10.04 6.48 -3.70
C VAL A 506 -10.84 6.22 -2.44
N LEU A 507 -11.88 7.02 -2.24
CA LEU A 507 -12.78 6.89 -1.09
C LEU A 507 -14.10 6.25 -1.53
N PRO A 508 -14.67 5.35 -0.72
CA PRO A 508 -15.95 4.73 -1.05
C PRO A 508 -17.09 5.77 -1.06
N PRO A 509 -18.20 5.47 -1.78
CA PRO A 509 -19.41 6.28 -1.73
C PRO A 509 -19.87 6.54 -0.29
N GLY A 510 -20.39 7.74 -0.03
CA GLY A 510 -20.89 8.15 1.29
C GLY A 510 -19.87 8.89 2.17
N ILE A 511 -18.56 8.72 1.95
CA ILE A 511 -17.51 9.41 2.73
C ILE A 511 -17.58 10.93 2.58
N ALA A 512 -17.96 11.44 1.41
CA ALA A 512 -18.11 12.88 1.18
C ALA A 512 -19.06 13.55 2.21
N SER A 513 -20.15 12.89 2.59
CA SER A 513 -21.08 13.39 3.61
C SER A 513 -20.43 13.47 4.99
N SER A 514 -19.60 12.49 5.35
CA SER A 514 -18.83 12.46 6.62
C SER A 514 -17.78 13.57 6.66
N ILE A 515 -17.08 13.83 5.54
CA ILE A 515 -16.15 14.96 5.42
C ILE A 515 -16.90 16.28 5.64
N ILE A 516 -18.06 16.45 5.00
CA ILE A 516 -18.86 17.68 5.10
C ILE A 516 -19.39 17.87 6.52
N SER A 517 -19.88 16.82 7.20
CA SER A 517 -20.40 16.93 8.56
C SER A 517 -19.30 17.28 9.56
N LYS A 518 -18.16 16.57 9.53
CA LYS A 518 -16.98 16.87 10.37
C LYS A 518 -16.49 18.31 10.13
N GLY A 519 -16.46 18.75 8.86
CA GLY A 519 -16.10 20.13 8.53
C GLY A 519 -17.09 21.18 9.06
N ARG A 520 -18.39 20.88 9.14
CA ARG A 520 -19.41 21.75 9.75
C ARG A 520 -19.26 21.82 11.26
N GLU A 521 -19.08 20.69 11.95
CA GLU A 521 -18.83 20.64 13.39
C GLU A 521 -17.57 21.45 13.77
N GLN A 522 -16.50 21.29 13.00
CA GLN A 522 -15.28 22.07 13.20
C GLN A 522 -15.55 23.57 13.00
N LYS A 523 -16.33 23.95 11.98
CA LYS A 523 -16.73 25.36 11.74
C LYS A 523 -17.62 25.92 12.86
N GLU A 524 -18.48 25.10 13.47
CA GLU A 524 -19.29 25.47 14.64
C GLU A 524 -18.44 25.62 15.92
N ASN A 525 -17.40 24.80 16.06
CA ASN A 525 -16.40 25.00 17.12
C ASN A 525 -15.55 26.25 16.85
N TYR A 526 -15.18 26.53 15.59
CA TYR A 526 -14.46 27.75 15.19
C TYR A 526 -15.28 29.04 15.31
N SER A 527 -16.61 28.97 15.26
CA SER A 527 -17.47 30.16 15.44
C SER A 527 -17.59 30.60 16.91
N GLY A 528 -16.95 29.87 17.84
CA GLY A 528 -16.93 30.18 19.27
C GLY A 528 -18.28 29.93 19.96
N ASN A 529 -19.07 28.98 19.44
CA ASN A 529 -20.41 28.69 19.96
C ASN A 529 -20.42 27.77 21.20
N THR A 530 -19.30 27.13 21.52
CA THR A 530 -19.14 26.28 22.71
C THR A 530 -17.82 26.63 23.39
N LEU A 531 -17.80 26.70 24.72
CA LEU A 531 -16.62 26.95 25.53
C LEU A 531 -16.47 25.84 26.58
N THR A 532 -15.26 25.29 26.70
CA THR A 532 -14.93 24.29 27.73
C THR A 532 -14.23 24.96 28.91
N LEU A 533 -14.76 24.74 30.11
CA LEU A 533 -14.19 25.16 31.38
C LEU A 533 -13.50 23.96 32.05
N PHE A 534 -12.21 24.08 32.31
CA PHE A 534 -11.40 23.16 33.07
C PHE A 534 -11.28 23.65 34.51
N PHE A 535 -11.34 22.74 35.48
CA PHE A 535 -11.15 23.07 36.89
C PHE A 535 -10.13 22.13 37.55
N ASP A 536 -9.40 22.67 38.52
CA ASP A 536 -8.35 21.97 39.27
C ASP A 536 -8.75 21.79 40.73
N ASN A 537 -9.01 20.55 41.14
CA ASN A 537 -9.35 20.14 42.50
C ASN A 537 -8.13 19.74 43.37
N GLY A 538 -6.91 19.99 42.88
CA GLY A 538 -5.65 19.70 43.59
C GLY A 538 -4.72 18.73 42.87
N PHE A 539 -5.13 18.19 41.72
CA PHE A 539 -4.36 17.24 40.91
C PHE A 539 -3.97 17.79 39.52
N GLY A 540 -4.25 19.07 39.24
CA GLY A 540 -4.02 19.70 37.93
C GLY A 540 -5.23 19.62 37.02
N PHE A 541 -5.12 20.25 35.84
CA PHE A 541 -6.16 20.18 34.81
C PHE A 541 -6.13 18.81 34.13
N SER A 542 -7.31 18.20 33.93
CA SER A 542 -7.48 16.95 33.20
C SER A 542 -8.80 16.97 32.44
N GLU A 543 -8.93 16.14 31.40
CA GLU A 543 -10.19 16.03 30.62
C GLU A 543 -11.38 15.54 31.47
N LYS A 544 -11.10 14.77 32.53
CA LYS A 544 -12.11 14.30 33.49
C LYS A 544 -12.69 15.43 34.36
N ASN A 545 -12.02 16.59 34.40
CA ASN A 545 -12.41 17.76 35.18
C ASN A 545 -12.80 18.92 34.26
N THR A 546 -13.77 18.68 33.38
CA THR A 546 -14.26 19.67 32.42
C THR A 546 -15.78 19.79 32.43
N ILE A 547 -16.29 21.00 32.15
CA ILE A 547 -17.70 21.27 31.86
C ILE A 547 -17.74 22.14 30.61
N ALA A 548 -18.59 21.81 29.65
CA ALA A 548 -18.79 22.60 28.43
C ALA A 548 -20.10 23.41 28.53
N ALA A 549 -20.08 24.65 28.03
CA ALA A 549 -21.27 25.49 27.91
C ALA A 549 -21.42 26.00 26.47
N LYS A 550 -22.66 26.09 26.01
CA LYS A 550 -22.98 26.76 24.73
C LYS A 550 -23.12 28.26 24.96
N LYS A 551 -22.69 29.05 23.99
CA LYS A 551 -22.81 30.50 23.97
C LYS A 551 -24.28 30.90 24.06
N SER A 552 -24.60 31.87 24.91
CA SER A 552 -25.97 32.36 25.07
C SER A 552 -26.48 33.04 23.80
N ASN A 553 -27.72 32.71 23.39
CA ASN A 553 -28.40 33.39 22.30
C ASN A 553 -28.89 34.80 22.69
N LYS A 554 -28.90 35.14 23.98
CA LYS A 554 -29.41 36.41 24.51
C LYS A 554 -28.31 37.46 24.71
N GLU A 555 -27.09 37.03 25.02
CA GLU A 555 -25.96 37.92 25.29
C GLU A 555 -24.70 37.47 24.51
N PRO A 556 -24.19 38.30 23.57
CA PRO A 556 -23.03 37.95 22.77
C PRO A 556 -21.79 37.71 23.63
N GLY A 557 -21.18 36.53 23.50
CA GLY A 557 -19.93 36.18 24.18
C GLY A 557 -20.10 35.70 25.61
N PHE A 558 -21.34 35.46 26.05
CA PHE A 558 -21.67 34.98 27.39
C PHE A 558 -21.79 33.45 27.44
N PHE A 559 -21.17 32.85 28.44
CA PHE A 559 -21.19 31.43 28.76
C PHE A 559 -21.50 31.23 30.24
N GLU A 560 -22.38 30.29 30.55
CA GLU A 560 -22.79 29.98 31.92
C GLU A 560 -22.55 28.49 32.22
N PHE A 561 -21.86 28.23 33.33
CA PHE A 561 -21.49 26.91 33.79
C PHE A 561 -22.11 26.67 35.19
N PRO A 562 -23.33 26.11 35.26
CA PRO A 562 -23.98 25.79 36.53
C PRO A 562 -23.44 24.47 37.11
N GLY A 563 -23.70 24.23 38.41
CA GLY A 563 -23.53 22.92 39.02
C GLY A 563 -22.09 22.53 39.37
N ILE A 564 -21.17 23.49 39.42
CA ILE A 564 -19.74 23.24 39.70
C ILE A 564 -19.52 22.72 41.13
N ALA A 565 -20.45 22.99 42.05
CA ALA A 565 -20.35 22.60 43.46
C ALA A 565 -20.20 21.09 43.67
N ASN A 566 -20.67 20.28 42.71
CA ASN A 566 -20.60 18.82 42.76
C ASN A 566 -19.18 18.27 42.56
N HIS A 567 -18.22 19.11 42.17
CA HIS A 567 -16.85 18.70 41.84
C HIS A 567 -15.81 18.99 42.94
N GLY A 568 -16.27 19.37 44.14
CA GLY A 568 -15.42 19.61 45.30
C GLY A 568 -14.75 20.99 45.31
N LEU A 569 -13.68 21.13 46.10
CA LEU A 569 -12.99 22.41 46.26
C LEU A 569 -12.02 22.68 45.10
N ILE A 570 -12.15 23.86 44.48
CA ILE A 570 -11.39 24.25 43.30
C ILE A 570 -10.28 25.24 43.67
N THR A 571 -9.13 25.09 43.03
CA THR A 571 -7.95 25.97 43.20
C THR A 571 -7.68 26.84 41.98
N ARG A 572 -7.97 26.34 40.77
CA ARG A 572 -7.77 27.04 39.50
C ARG A 572 -8.89 26.71 38.53
N LEU A 573 -9.22 27.68 37.69
CA LEU A 573 -10.07 27.52 36.52
C LEU A 573 -9.25 27.84 35.28
N ARG A 574 -9.44 27.10 34.19
CA ARG A 574 -8.91 27.43 32.86
C ARG A 574 -10.04 27.36 31.86
N PHE A 575 -10.07 28.29 30.92
CA PHE A 575 -10.87 28.16 29.72
C PHE A 575 -10.04 28.58 28.51
N ASP A 576 -10.34 27.94 27.39
CA ASP A 576 -9.57 28.06 26.16
C ASP A 576 -10.52 28.65 25.12
N PRO A 577 -10.42 29.95 24.78
CA PRO A 577 -11.45 30.65 24.00
C PRO A 577 -11.54 30.16 22.54
N THR A 578 -10.53 29.44 22.05
CA THR A 578 -10.46 28.75 20.75
C THR A 578 -9.23 27.83 20.75
N GLU A 579 -9.02 27.04 19.69
CA GLU A 579 -7.78 26.29 19.45
C GLU A 579 -6.78 27.08 18.59
N MET A 580 -7.23 28.14 17.93
CA MET A 580 -6.44 28.89 16.94
C MET A 580 -5.62 30.03 17.57
N GLY A 581 -4.48 30.33 16.94
CA GLY A 581 -3.74 31.56 17.18
C GLY A 581 -4.23 32.71 16.31
N MET A 582 -3.55 33.85 16.38
CA MET A 582 -3.87 35.07 15.64
C MET A 582 -5.24 35.68 16.00
N ILE A 583 -5.56 35.68 17.28
CA ILE A 583 -6.82 36.22 17.80
C ILE A 583 -6.58 37.38 18.78
N THR A 584 -7.60 38.21 18.94
CA THR A 584 -7.65 39.26 19.96
C THR A 584 -8.87 39.08 20.84
N LEU A 585 -8.68 39.06 22.16
CA LEU A 585 -9.74 38.97 23.16
C LEU A 585 -9.80 40.26 23.97
N HIS A 586 -10.99 40.83 24.14
CA HIS A 586 -11.24 42.02 24.95
C HIS A 586 -12.55 41.90 25.76
N ASP A 587 -12.78 42.85 26.65
CA ASP A 587 -13.96 42.94 27.52
C ASP A 587 -14.22 41.68 28.36
N LEU A 588 -13.15 41.04 28.84
CA LEU A 588 -13.28 39.85 29.69
C LEU A 588 -13.85 40.20 31.06
N VAL A 589 -14.96 39.55 31.39
CA VAL A 589 -15.59 39.55 32.71
C VAL A 589 -15.85 38.10 33.11
N ILE A 590 -15.37 37.72 34.29
CA ILE A 590 -15.61 36.40 34.88
C ILE A 590 -16.31 36.61 36.21
N LYS A 591 -17.54 36.09 36.36
CA LYS A 591 -18.26 36.08 37.64
C LYS A 591 -18.24 34.67 38.21
N ILE A 592 -17.80 34.57 39.46
CA ILE A 592 -17.74 33.32 40.21
C ILE A 592 -18.76 33.42 41.33
N GLU A 593 -19.75 32.54 41.31
CA GLU A 593 -20.72 32.41 42.38
C GLU A 593 -20.21 31.36 43.38
N THR A 594 -20.04 31.77 44.63
CA THR A 594 -19.77 30.87 45.76
C THR A 594 -21.03 30.77 46.62
N PRO A 595 -21.13 29.79 47.54
CA PRO A 595 -22.25 29.71 48.48
C PRO A 595 -22.45 30.94 49.39
N ARG A 596 -21.49 31.88 49.42
CA ARG A 596 -21.51 33.06 50.32
C ARG A 596 -21.61 34.39 49.57
N ASP A 597 -21.04 34.50 48.39
CA ASP A 597 -20.96 35.74 47.61
C ASP A 597 -20.71 35.49 46.11
N VAL A 598 -20.94 36.53 45.30
CA VAL A 598 -20.55 36.56 43.88
C VAL A 598 -19.36 37.49 43.72
N LYS A 599 -18.26 36.99 43.15
CA LYS A 599 -17.05 37.75 42.88
C LYS A 599 -16.83 37.95 41.38
N THR A 600 -16.51 39.17 41.00
CA THR A 600 -16.21 39.54 39.61
C THR A 600 -14.71 39.72 39.43
N TYR A 601 -14.16 39.07 38.42
CA TYR A 601 -12.77 39.13 37.99
C TYR A 601 -12.71 39.67 36.57
N GLY A 602 -11.64 40.39 36.26
CA GLY A 602 -11.40 40.92 34.92
C GLY A 602 -9.99 40.60 34.43
N MET A 603 -9.57 41.32 33.40
CA MET A 603 -8.30 41.07 32.73
C MET A 603 -7.10 41.09 33.67
N LYS A 604 -7.11 41.93 34.71
CA LYS A 604 -5.98 42.05 35.66
C LYS A 604 -5.80 40.81 36.55
N ASP A 605 -6.84 40.01 36.73
CA ASP A 605 -6.89 38.92 37.71
C ASP A 605 -6.54 37.55 37.11
N ILE A 606 -6.36 37.47 35.79
CA ILE A 606 -6.08 36.23 35.06
C ILE A 606 -4.59 36.10 34.68
N ARG A 607 -4.15 34.85 34.54
CA ARG A 607 -2.91 34.48 33.84
C ARG A 607 -3.26 33.93 32.47
N SER A 608 -2.42 34.20 31.48
CA SER A 608 -2.61 33.68 30.13
C SER A 608 -1.28 33.52 29.40
N ASN A 609 -1.25 32.64 28.39
CA ASN A 609 -0.16 32.55 27.43
C ASN A 609 -0.25 33.62 26.31
N GLY A 610 -1.30 34.45 26.31
CA GLY A 610 -1.45 35.62 25.45
C GLY A 610 -0.64 36.84 25.92
N ILE A 611 -0.39 37.77 24.99
CA ILE A 611 0.34 39.01 25.25
C ILE A 611 -0.67 40.13 25.53
N ARG A 612 -0.58 40.77 26.70
CA ARG A 612 -1.48 41.88 27.06
C ARG A 612 -1.01 43.19 26.44
N ILE A 613 -1.90 43.87 25.72
CA ILE A 613 -1.66 45.18 25.10
C ILE A 613 -2.87 46.06 25.34
N GLY A 614 -2.71 47.07 26.19
CA GLY A 614 -3.83 47.89 26.65
C GLY A 614 -4.90 47.02 27.31
N GLN A 615 -6.14 47.12 26.83
CA GLN A 615 -7.29 46.31 27.28
C GLN A 615 -7.43 44.97 26.54
N ASN A 616 -6.56 44.68 25.58
CA ASN A 616 -6.61 43.49 24.75
C ASN A 616 -5.65 42.41 25.24
N LEU A 617 -6.01 41.16 24.98
CA LEU A 617 -5.13 40.00 25.08
C LEU A 617 -4.98 39.38 23.70
N VAL A 618 -3.75 39.39 23.21
CA VAL A 618 -3.41 38.98 21.85
C VAL A 618 -2.71 37.64 21.89
N PHE A 619 -3.28 36.65 21.19
CA PHE A 619 -2.69 35.32 21.08
C PHE A 619 -2.15 35.15 19.67
N ILE A 620 -0.83 34.99 19.55
CA ILE A 620 -0.16 34.79 18.26
C ILE A 620 -0.01 33.29 17.94
N LYS A 621 0.13 32.46 18.96
CA LYS A 621 0.25 31.01 18.83
C LYS A 621 -1.11 30.33 19.01
N PRO A 622 -1.32 29.14 18.41
CA PRO A 622 -2.45 28.25 18.74
C PRO A 622 -2.51 27.89 20.22
N ASP A 623 -3.64 27.34 20.65
CA ASP A 623 -3.95 26.96 22.04
C ASP A 623 -3.93 28.14 23.04
N PRO A 624 -4.78 29.18 22.85
CA PRO A 624 -4.93 30.25 23.83
C PRO A 624 -5.50 29.71 25.14
N GLN A 625 -4.84 30.01 26.25
CA GLN A 625 -5.26 29.57 27.59
C GLN A 625 -5.42 30.76 28.52
N ILE A 626 -6.56 30.83 29.22
CA ILE A 626 -6.83 31.84 30.26
C ILE A 626 -7.11 31.12 31.57
N ILE A 627 -6.33 31.45 32.59
CA ILE A 627 -6.32 30.78 33.90
C ILE A 627 -6.67 31.80 34.99
N LEU A 628 -7.70 31.50 35.77
CA LEU A 628 -8.02 32.19 37.01
C LEU A 628 -7.56 31.31 38.19
N ARG A 629 -6.80 31.89 39.13
CA ARG A 629 -6.31 31.18 40.32
C ARG A 629 -6.95 31.75 41.57
N PHE A 630 -7.48 30.88 42.41
CA PHE A 630 -7.96 31.27 43.73
C PHE A 630 -6.82 31.26 44.75
N PRO A 631 -6.82 32.20 45.72
CA PRO A 631 -5.82 32.22 46.79
C PRO A 631 -5.94 31.01 47.73
N TRP A 632 -7.14 30.42 47.86
CA TRP A 632 -7.42 29.26 48.68
C TRP A 632 -8.39 28.31 47.96
N LYS A 633 -8.41 27.03 48.38
CA LYS A 633 -9.40 26.04 47.93
C LYS A 633 -10.82 26.55 48.20
N THR A 634 -11.62 26.74 47.14
CA THR A 634 -12.92 27.41 47.20
C THR A 634 -14.01 26.54 46.58
N SER A 635 -15.18 26.48 47.22
CA SER A 635 -16.38 25.87 46.62
C SER A 635 -17.03 26.85 45.64
N VAL A 636 -17.23 26.42 44.40
CA VAL A 636 -17.79 27.25 43.32
C VAL A 636 -19.13 26.67 42.92
N ALA A 637 -20.20 27.45 42.99
CA ALA A 637 -21.55 27.03 42.62
C ALA A 637 -21.77 27.16 41.11
N ALA A 638 -21.41 28.31 40.54
CA ALA A 638 -21.52 28.60 39.11
C ALA A 638 -20.39 29.53 38.64
N VAL A 639 -20.08 29.46 37.35
CA VAL A 639 -19.12 30.34 36.67
C VAL A 639 -19.82 30.96 35.46
N MET A 640 -19.77 32.28 35.36
CA MET A 640 -20.23 33.02 34.18
C MET A 640 -19.02 33.71 33.55
N ILE A 641 -18.84 33.54 32.25
CA ILE A 641 -17.73 34.12 31.49
C ILE A 641 -18.31 34.93 30.34
N GLN A 642 -17.89 36.18 30.22
CA GLN A 642 -18.23 37.05 29.10
C GLN A 642 -16.97 37.64 28.50
N TYR A 643 -16.82 37.56 27.18
CA TYR A 643 -15.76 38.27 26.43
C TYR A 643 -16.16 38.48 24.97
N GLN A 644 -15.44 39.38 24.30
CA GLN A 644 -15.49 39.52 22.85
C GLN A 644 -14.19 38.97 22.23
N ILE A 645 -14.32 38.28 21.11
CA ILE A 645 -13.21 37.69 20.38
C ILE A 645 -13.24 38.09 18.91
N ASN A 646 -12.10 38.54 18.42
CA ASN A 646 -11.86 38.79 17.00
C ASN A 646 -10.90 37.73 16.47
N ASN A 647 -11.29 37.06 15.38
CA ASN A 647 -10.47 36.06 14.68
C ASN A 647 -9.34 36.69 13.84
N SER A 648 -8.82 37.82 14.29
CA SER A 648 -7.70 38.53 13.69
C SER A 648 -7.01 39.43 14.73
N VAL A 649 -5.79 39.84 14.41
CA VAL A 649 -5.05 40.86 15.18
C VAL A 649 -5.02 42.16 14.38
N PRO A 650 -5.70 43.22 14.82
CA PRO A 650 -5.64 44.54 14.19
C PRO A 650 -4.21 45.06 14.01
N ASN A 651 -3.96 45.77 12.90
CA ASN A 651 -2.61 46.25 12.55
C ASN A 651 -1.98 47.12 13.66
N GLU A 652 -2.76 47.95 14.34
CA GLU A 652 -2.31 48.82 15.44
C GLU A 652 -1.81 48.01 16.65
N LEU A 653 -2.45 46.87 16.94
CA LEU A 653 -2.01 45.94 17.99
C LEU A 653 -0.79 45.14 17.55
N MET A 654 -0.67 44.80 16.27
CA MET A 654 0.54 44.18 15.70
C MET A 654 1.76 45.11 15.77
N ASP A 655 1.59 46.39 15.45
CA ASP A 655 2.67 47.38 15.55
C ASP A 655 3.10 47.57 17.02
N SER A 656 2.13 47.58 17.93
CA SER A 656 2.38 47.61 19.39
C SER A 656 3.11 46.35 19.88
N LEU A 657 2.79 45.16 19.37
CA LEU A 657 3.51 43.91 19.68
C LEU A 657 4.98 43.96 19.26
N ILE A 658 5.24 44.50 18.06
CA ILE A 658 6.58 44.64 17.50
C ILE A 658 7.43 45.58 18.38
N ILE A 659 6.82 46.64 18.91
CA ILE A 659 7.46 47.57 19.85
C ILE A 659 7.66 46.93 21.23
N HIS A 660 6.66 46.21 21.75
CA HIS A 660 6.70 45.58 23.09
C HIS A 660 7.76 44.48 23.20
N LYS A 661 7.97 43.66 22.15
CA LYS A 661 9.02 42.62 22.13
C LYS A 661 10.43 43.15 21.87
N ARG A 662 10.58 44.35 21.32
CA ARG A 662 11.90 44.99 21.11
C ARG A 662 12.63 45.28 22.42
N LYS A 663 11.90 45.36 23.54
CA LYS A 663 12.43 45.59 24.89
C LYS A 663 12.86 44.32 25.65
N LEU A 664 12.51 43.11 25.20
CA LEU A 664 12.72 41.90 26.01
C LEU A 664 13.73 40.86 25.49
N PHE A 665 13.97 40.65 24.18
CA PHE A 665 15.01 39.69 23.70
C PHE A 665 15.50 39.94 22.26
N SER A 666 16.72 39.45 21.96
CA SER A 666 17.58 39.69 20.78
C SER A 666 17.03 39.32 19.38
N ASN A 667 17.42 40.14 18.39
CA ASN A 667 17.32 40.13 16.91
C ASN A 667 16.75 38.96 16.07
N ILE A 668 16.63 37.72 16.55
CA ILE A 668 16.22 36.56 15.72
C ILE A 668 14.70 36.49 15.54
N LEU A 669 13.92 36.67 16.62
CA LEU A 669 12.45 36.62 16.56
C LEU A 669 11.85 37.82 15.79
N TYR A 670 12.53 38.96 15.83
CA TYR A 670 12.19 40.18 15.10
C TYR A 670 12.22 39.98 13.58
N ARG A 671 13.21 39.24 13.06
CA ARG A 671 13.32 38.96 11.61
C ARG A 671 12.19 38.06 11.12
N SER A 672 11.79 37.05 11.89
CA SER A 672 10.69 36.13 11.52
C SER A 672 9.32 36.81 11.53
N MET A 673 9.04 37.65 12.54
CA MET A 673 7.78 38.42 12.58
C MET A 673 7.69 39.47 11.48
N LYS A 674 8.79 40.15 11.14
CA LYS A 674 8.85 41.12 10.04
C LYS A 674 8.64 40.45 8.67
N LYS A 675 9.16 39.23 8.48
CA LYS A 675 8.94 38.41 7.27
C LYS A 675 7.46 38.05 7.09
N ILE A 676 6.81 37.58 8.15
CA ILE A 676 5.37 37.24 8.14
C ILE A 676 4.50 38.48 7.89
N TYR A 677 4.81 39.60 8.54
CA TYR A 677 4.10 40.87 8.32
C TYR A 677 4.23 41.38 6.86
N HIS A 678 5.42 41.30 6.26
CA HIS A 678 5.61 41.70 4.85
C HIS A 678 4.88 40.78 3.86
N ILE A 679 4.82 39.48 4.13
CA ILE A 679 4.08 38.51 3.30
C ILE A 679 2.57 38.80 3.33
N ILE A 680 2.04 39.25 4.48
CA ILE A 680 0.62 39.60 4.62
C ILE A 680 0.31 40.96 3.97
N LYS A 681 1.20 41.95 4.08
CA LYS A 681 1.01 43.29 3.50
C LYS A 681 1.04 43.29 1.97
N TYR A 682 1.89 42.47 1.35
CA TYR A 682 1.99 42.40 -0.12
C TYR A 682 0.90 41.56 -0.80
N ARG A 683 0.19 40.69 -0.06
CA ARG A 683 -0.99 39.97 -0.60
C ARG A 683 -2.28 40.78 -0.65
N LYS A 684 -2.31 41.99 -0.09
CA LYS A 684 -3.46 42.91 -0.14
C LYS A 684 -3.31 44.03 -1.19
N SER A 685 -2.15 44.17 -1.85
CA SER A 685 -1.95 45.12 -2.94
C SER A 685 -2.07 44.50 -4.34
N GLU A 686 -2.32 43.19 -4.44
CA GLU A 686 -2.58 42.46 -5.70
C GLU A 686 -3.91 41.70 -5.68
N ARG A 687 -4.95 42.28 -5.07
CA ARG A 687 -6.34 41.86 -5.23
C ARG A 687 -7.24 43.04 -5.48
#